data_AF-A0A9D0Y7U9-F1
#
_entry.id   AF-A0A9D0Y7U9-F1
#
_cell.length_a   1.000
_cell.length_b   1.000
_cell.length_c   1.000
_cell.angle_alpha   90.00
_cell.angle_beta   90.00
_cell.angle_gamma   90.00
#
_symmetry.space_group_name_H-M   'P 1'
#
loop_
_entity.id
_entity.type
_entity.pdbx_description
1 polymer ?
#
loop_
_entity_poly.entity_id
_entity_poly.type
_entity_poly.pdbx_seq_one_letter_code
_entity_poly.pdbx_strand_id
1 'polypeptide(L)'
;MVALARLGYIIAVRRIISAWWLELVLFAGILLAVSLLASGVIFSDMLAEAALRHALTQASPPEANVWVRVFSGQDAPPTVEGRAAYYRAGLDFADKRVSSRFEPYINDQARLIETSTFFFLGHPQLELANDIRPRGEIKYMTGLAPKRSKILRGRWPYTGPNGGSPVPGQPLEVAIDVLGAELLGLDVGARMEAVPAASFPDPPPIAVDIVGVFQRDNPDDEFWYGTKKAFSYQDDRWTIVPLFTTEDAILRQIYALYPTLYTDVTWFYYLDREAIEAGQVDDILDVLRLVKYDVRTRLNNSSTGIRLDKVLNDYKEQLLLARIPLYLILFMITGILTYFLALITGLVVKSRAVEIAMLKSRGATSLQVGVLAVIEGLILSVPAALLGPLLALAVVRVLGQVFFGLGGSEDLATVPVVLSSNAFLVGLAGGLLGVVVLTGTTLMAARQGIVEFRQSGARPARTPFVHRYYLDMLLLGLISLMWWQIQNRGAFLVRPLGNQGLELDYSLLIGPVLLLLAVGLIVMRIFPIGVGLLARISEPVAPAWLVQGLRHVSRDPVVPGSLVVLLMFATALGFIGSAFSSTLERSQRDRALYAAGAGLRIDHGGMSRPTPLQGISKRVMDDGLAEWAVEVQRSSGHVTTTGFSTRGTLLAVEADNFAKVGWYRPDFAGGRTLEELTALLAPAPQDRPEGILLPKEATSLTVSVQPSRPNSNLSLRARLKDVHGYHFDVHIGDLGFRGWKRLEGEILPLLTRGSRSQDREGLIPITPPHTLLSLQITGRRGIPDPGAMFFGELGVNGPNGAEIVDSFHSLDNWQIIEDYSRPGLYGLESSESVVLPASVSSARYSWAPGSIGLRGIRPGPPERPLPALVSQPFLDLADAEVGDVRTVGLSTFSLPVEIKAVVDYFPTLDPSERPFVVVDLATFIRQSNLHSPRPTGGSNELWVNPGASGGDGSAIVDSLDNNGVRTRKTLVASDMVLNSVDQPLVNAGWGALLVLMFLALVLASALGVMLFSFIDTKERQTEFALLRTLGTSRIQLNGTVWFSVFLVAVCGVSLGTLAGYLIGVSLLPLMEVAEEGAKVTPRMVLETNWVTLSVSYIILGAVTLATVLWLVWFTAKMEIHQVLRIGEG
;
A
#
# COMPACT_ATOMS: atom_id res chain seq x y z
N MET A 1 28.85 21.11 -51.00
CA MET A 1 27.74 20.58 -50.17
C MET A 1 26.56 20.11 -51.02
N VAL A 2 25.91 20.98 -51.81
CA VAL A 2 24.71 20.61 -52.63
C VAL A 2 24.97 19.46 -53.61
N ALA A 3 26.10 19.47 -54.33
CA ALA A 3 26.46 18.38 -55.26
C ALA A 3 26.68 17.04 -54.55
N LEU A 4 27.22 17.07 -53.32
CA LEU A 4 27.51 15.87 -52.53
C LEU A 4 26.22 15.28 -51.94
N ALA A 5 25.28 16.12 -51.52
CA ALA A 5 23.95 15.71 -51.09
C ALA A 5 23.14 15.08 -52.23
N ARG A 6 23.18 15.67 -53.44
CA ARG A 6 22.51 15.13 -54.63
C ARG A 6 23.07 13.77 -55.05
N LEU A 7 24.40 13.62 -55.01
CA LEU A 7 25.07 12.37 -55.31
C LEU A 7 24.78 11.29 -54.23
N GLY A 8 24.78 11.67 -52.95
CA GLY A 8 24.41 10.79 -51.84
C GLY A 8 22.97 10.27 -51.97
N TYR A 9 22.02 11.15 -52.30
CA TYR A 9 20.63 10.76 -52.55
C TYR A 9 20.49 9.74 -53.70
N ILE A 10 21.14 9.99 -54.84
CA ILE A 10 21.08 9.08 -56.00
C ILE A 10 21.67 7.70 -55.66
N ILE A 11 22.79 7.66 -54.94
CA ILE A 11 23.43 6.41 -54.54
C ILE A 11 22.55 5.66 -53.53
N ALA A 12 22.00 6.35 -52.53
CA ALA A 12 21.11 5.74 -51.54
C ALA A 12 19.87 5.12 -52.20
N VAL A 13 19.20 5.85 -53.11
CA VAL A 13 18.03 5.32 -53.82
C VAL A 13 18.40 4.12 -54.70
N ARG A 14 19.54 4.15 -55.40
CA ARG A 14 19.99 3.00 -56.20
C ARG A 14 20.32 1.78 -55.34
N ARG A 15 20.87 1.98 -54.14
CA ARG A 15 21.11 0.90 -53.16
C ARG A 15 19.82 0.30 -52.65
N ILE A 16 18.83 1.14 -52.33
CA ILE A 16 17.49 0.69 -51.94
C ILE A 16 16.86 -0.17 -53.02
N ILE A 17 17.06 0.14 -54.30
CA ILE A 17 16.52 -0.68 -55.39
C ILE A 17 17.32 -1.98 -55.58
N SER A 18 18.66 -1.92 -55.59
CA SER A 18 19.51 -3.08 -55.90
C SER A 18 19.62 -4.10 -54.75
N ALA A 19 19.49 -3.63 -53.51
CA ALA A 19 19.63 -4.41 -52.29
C ALA A 19 18.44 -4.20 -51.34
N TRP A 20 17.23 -4.10 -51.90
CA TRP A 20 16.00 -3.76 -51.19
C TRP A 20 15.74 -4.58 -49.93
N TRP A 21 16.16 -5.85 -49.90
CA TRP A 21 15.97 -6.72 -48.73
C TRP A 21 16.86 -6.30 -47.53
N LEU A 22 18.12 -5.87 -47.78
CA LEU A 22 19.02 -5.39 -46.72
C LEU A 22 18.49 -4.09 -46.12
N GLU A 23 18.04 -3.18 -46.98
CA GLU A 23 17.47 -1.91 -46.55
C GLU A 23 16.13 -2.09 -45.86
N LEU A 24 15.33 -3.08 -46.26
CA LEU A 24 14.08 -3.41 -45.58
C LEU A 24 14.34 -3.93 -44.17
N VAL A 25 15.36 -4.76 -43.95
CA VAL A 25 15.75 -5.23 -42.61
C VAL A 25 16.28 -4.06 -41.75
N LEU A 26 17.09 -3.17 -42.33
CA LEU A 26 17.57 -1.98 -41.64
C LEU A 26 16.42 -1.01 -41.29
N PHE A 27 15.51 -0.77 -42.23
CA PHE A 27 14.30 0.03 -42.03
C PHE A 27 13.40 -0.58 -40.95
N ALA A 28 13.15 -1.89 -41.01
CA ALA A 28 12.36 -2.59 -40.01
C ALA A 28 13.00 -2.49 -38.62
N GLY A 29 14.33 -2.56 -38.54
CA GLY A 29 15.05 -2.37 -37.29
C GLY A 29 14.92 -0.95 -36.72
N ILE A 30 15.05 0.07 -37.57
CA ILE A 30 14.86 1.48 -37.16
C ILE A 30 13.39 1.73 -36.77
N LEU A 31 12.43 1.24 -37.56
CA LEU A 31 11.00 1.35 -37.28
C LEU A 31 10.62 0.69 -35.96
N LEU A 32 11.16 -0.49 -35.67
CA LEU A 32 10.95 -1.21 -34.42
C LEU A 32 11.54 -0.42 -33.24
N ALA A 33 12.74 0.16 -33.38
CA ALA A 33 13.33 1.00 -32.34
C ALA A 33 12.51 2.28 -32.07
N VAL A 34 12.08 2.98 -33.12
CA VAL A 34 11.23 4.17 -33.01
C VAL A 34 9.89 3.83 -32.36
N SER A 35 9.22 2.79 -32.87
CA SER A 35 7.92 2.37 -32.37
C SER A 35 7.99 2.00 -30.90
N LEU A 36 9.03 1.26 -30.50
CA LEU A 36 9.17 0.82 -29.13
C LEU A 36 9.47 1.96 -28.14
N LEU A 37 10.32 2.91 -28.53
CA LEU A 37 10.58 4.11 -27.74
C LEU A 37 9.32 4.97 -27.60
N ALA A 38 8.55 5.14 -28.67
CA ALA A 38 7.27 5.83 -28.63
C ALA A 38 6.22 5.07 -27.78
N SER A 39 6.20 3.73 -27.86
CA SER A 39 5.32 2.88 -27.04
C SER A 39 5.56 3.10 -25.55
N GLY A 40 6.79 3.29 -25.09
CA GLY A 40 7.08 3.56 -23.68
C GLY A 40 6.38 4.82 -23.15
N VAL A 41 6.34 5.89 -23.95
CA VAL A 41 5.65 7.14 -23.60
C VAL A 41 4.13 6.96 -23.63
N ILE A 42 3.60 6.41 -24.74
CA ILE A 42 2.15 6.20 -24.90
C ILE A 42 1.61 5.27 -23.82
N PHE A 43 2.38 4.24 -23.46
CA PHE A 43 2.02 3.31 -22.39
C PHE A 43 2.05 3.99 -21.01
N SER A 44 3.05 4.84 -20.74
CA SER A 44 3.12 5.63 -19.50
C SER A 44 1.93 6.59 -19.35
N ASP A 45 1.51 7.23 -20.44
CA ASP A 45 0.35 8.13 -20.46
C ASP A 45 -0.95 7.36 -20.23
N MET A 46 -1.13 6.23 -20.94
CA MET A 46 -2.29 5.34 -20.77
C MET A 46 -2.37 4.74 -19.36
N LEU A 47 -1.22 4.35 -18.77
CA LEU A 47 -1.16 3.85 -17.40
C LEU A 47 -1.55 4.95 -16.40
N ALA A 48 -1.12 6.20 -16.62
CA ALA A 48 -1.51 7.32 -15.77
C ALA A 48 -3.02 7.59 -15.81
N GLU A 49 -3.63 7.46 -16.97
CA GLU A 49 -5.08 7.65 -17.14
C GLU A 49 -5.88 6.49 -16.52
N ALA A 50 -5.46 5.25 -16.77
CA ALA A 50 -6.07 4.07 -16.15
C ALA A 50 -5.95 4.11 -14.61
N ALA A 51 -4.83 4.62 -14.10
CA ALA A 51 -4.55 4.72 -12.67
C ALA A 51 -5.47 5.72 -11.98
N LEU A 52 -5.62 6.89 -12.60
CA LEU A 52 -6.52 7.91 -12.13
C LEU A 52 -7.96 7.41 -12.16
N ARG A 53 -8.36 6.81 -13.28
CA ARG A 53 -9.72 6.27 -13.46
C ARG A 53 -10.03 5.24 -12.38
N HIS A 54 -9.11 4.30 -12.12
CA HIS A 54 -9.26 3.31 -11.06
C HIS A 54 -9.35 3.95 -9.66
N ALA A 55 -8.49 4.91 -9.35
CA ALA A 55 -8.51 5.60 -8.06
C ALA A 55 -9.83 6.36 -7.83
N LEU A 56 -10.35 7.03 -8.86
CA LEU A 56 -11.61 7.77 -8.79
C LEU A 56 -12.85 6.87 -8.77
N THR A 57 -12.85 5.73 -9.48
CA THR A 57 -13.99 4.79 -9.45
C THR A 57 -14.06 4.00 -8.13
N GLN A 58 -12.92 3.62 -7.56
CA GLN A 58 -12.85 2.98 -6.25
C GLN A 58 -13.11 3.94 -5.08
N ALA A 59 -12.92 5.25 -5.29
CA ALA A 59 -13.19 6.24 -4.26
C ALA A 59 -14.67 6.25 -3.87
N SER A 60 -14.93 6.16 -2.56
CA SER A 60 -16.27 6.31 -2.03
C SER A 60 -16.78 7.75 -2.28
N PRO A 61 -18.10 7.99 -2.33
CA PRO A 61 -18.65 9.36 -2.45
C PRO A 61 -18.04 10.41 -1.50
N PRO A 62 -17.70 10.11 -0.21
CA PRO A 62 -16.99 11.05 0.66
C PRO A 62 -15.56 11.39 0.24
N GLU A 63 -14.94 10.52 -0.52
CA GLU A 63 -13.56 10.66 -0.99
C GLU A 63 -13.51 11.38 -2.33
N ALA A 64 -14.46 11.08 -3.22
CA ALA A 64 -14.54 11.65 -4.55
C ALA A 64 -15.14 13.07 -4.58
N ASN A 65 -16.16 13.35 -3.76
CA ASN A 65 -16.91 14.61 -3.84
C ASN A 65 -16.45 15.67 -2.83
N VAL A 66 -16.86 16.91 -3.09
CA VAL A 66 -16.53 18.06 -2.25
C VAL A 66 -17.80 18.63 -1.63
N TRP A 67 -17.74 18.96 -0.34
CA TRP A 67 -18.79 19.77 0.29
C TRP A 67 -18.22 20.92 1.11
N VAL A 68 -18.99 22.01 1.15
CA VAL A 68 -18.71 23.21 1.96
C VAL A 68 -19.95 23.48 2.79
N ARG A 69 -19.78 23.64 4.10
CA ARG A 69 -20.86 23.98 5.03
C ARG A 69 -20.56 25.30 5.69
N VAL A 70 -21.59 26.14 5.81
CA VAL A 70 -21.60 27.36 6.60
C VAL A 70 -22.72 27.27 7.61
N PHE A 71 -22.43 27.60 8.86
CA PHE A 71 -23.42 27.69 9.92
C PHE A 71 -23.61 29.14 10.34
N SER A 72 -24.84 29.56 10.51
CA SER A 72 -25.14 30.92 10.96
C SER A 72 -24.73 31.08 12.43
N GLY A 73 -23.74 31.92 12.73
CA GLY A 73 -23.32 32.26 14.09
C GLY A 73 -24.05 33.46 14.68
N GLN A 74 -23.62 33.91 15.87
CA GLN A 74 -24.09 35.16 16.51
C GLN A 74 -23.70 36.43 15.72
N ASP A 75 -22.77 36.29 14.77
CA ASP A 75 -22.28 37.38 13.93
C ASP A 75 -23.27 37.79 12.83
N ALA A 76 -24.27 36.96 12.53
CA ALA A 76 -25.32 37.28 11.58
C ALA A 76 -26.34 38.24 12.24
N PRO A 77 -26.67 39.39 11.63
CA PRO A 77 -27.63 40.31 12.23
C PRO A 77 -28.98 39.60 12.45
N PRO A 78 -29.60 39.70 13.64
CA PRO A 78 -30.86 39.01 13.97
C PRO A 78 -32.07 39.74 13.36
N THR A 79 -32.00 40.05 12.08
CA THR A 79 -33.08 40.62 11.27
C THR A 79 -33.28 39.76 10.04
N VAL A 80 -34.51 39.69 9.51
CA VAL A 80 -34.81 38.92 8.30
C VAL A 80 -33.90 39.32 7.13
N GLU A 81 -33.71 40.62 6.92
CA GLU A 81 -32.85 41.17 5.88
C GLU A 81 -31.37 40.84 6.11
N GLY A 82 -30.89 40.93 7.36
CA GLY A 82 -29.51 40.61 7.72
C GLY A 82 -29.20 39.11 7.54
N ARG A 83 -30.11 38.24 7.96
CA ARG A 83 -30.01 36.78 7.76
C ARG A 83 -30.05 36.42 6.28
N ALA A 84 -30.96 37.03 5.51
CA ALA A 84 -31.03 36.83 4.06
C ALA A 84 -29.77 37.35 3.34
N ALA A 85 -29.21 38.48 3.76
CA ALA A 85 -27.96 39.01 3.22
C ALA A 85 -26.76 38.11 3.54
N TYR A 86 -26.67 37.61 4.78
CA TYR A 86 -25.63 36.66 5.19
C TYR A 86 -25.70 35.37 4.36
N TYR A 87 -26.90 34.83 4.17
CA TYR A 87 -27.15 33.69 3.31
C TYR A 87 -26.74 33.95 1.84
N ARG A 88 -27.14 35.09 1.27
CA ARG A 88 -26.74 35.49 -0.09
C ARG A 88 -25.23 35.66 -0.24
N ALA A 89 -24.54 36.20 0.77
CA ALA A 89 -23.09 36.31 0.76
C ALA A 89 -22.41 34.94 0.75
N GLY A 90 -22.96 33.96 1.49
CA GLY A 90 -22.54 32.57 1.44
C GLY A 90 -22.74 31.93 0.06
N LEU A 91 -23.90 32.16 -0.57
CA LEU A 91 -24.17 31.73 -1.95
C LEU A 91 -23.18 32.33 -2.94
N ASP A 92 -22.99 33.65 -2.90
CA ASP A 92 -22.06 34.36 -3.78
C ASP A 92 -20.62 33.85 -3.63
N PHE A 93 -20.22 33.52 -2.40
CA PHE A 93 -18.92 32.91 -2.14
C PHE A 93 -18.83 31.51 -2.74
N ALA A 94 -19.82 30.64 -2.46
CA ALA A 94 -19.87 29.29 -2.98
C ALA A 94 -19.81 29.27 -4.52
N ASP A 95 -20.57 30.14 -5.18
CA ASP A 95 -20.58 30.21 -6.65
C ASP A 95 -19.26 30.78 -7.21
N LYS A 96 -18.79 31.92 -6.71
CA LYS A 96 -17.63 32.63 -7.29
C LYS A 96 -16.27 32.06 -6.90
N ARG A 97 -16.16 31.41 -5.74
CA ARG A 97 -14.87 30.95 -5.17
C ARG A 97 -14.72 29.44 -5.11
N VAL A 98 -15.82 28.70 -5.19
CA VAL A 98 -15.81 27.23 -5.15
C VAL A 98 -16.30 26.67 -6.49
N SER A 99 -17.57 26.86 -6.84
CA SER A 99 -18.19 26.27 -8.03
C SER A 99 -17.48 26.66 -9.33
N SER A 100 -17.18 27.95 -9.54
CA SER A 100 -16.54 28.44 -10.77
C SER A 100 -15.17 27.82 -11.05
N ARG A 101 -14.45 27.37 -10.01
CA ARG A 101 -13.13 26.74 -10.15
C ARG A 101 -13.22 25.26 -10.52
N PHE A 102 -14.34 24.62 -10.20
CA PHE A 102 -14.61 23.22 -10.52
C PHE A 102 -15.57 23.04 -11.70
N GLU A 103 -16.02 24.13 -12.35
CA GLU A 103 -17.02 24.11 -13.42
C GLU A 103 -16.76 23.05 -14.51
N PRO A 104 -15.52 22.84 -15.00
CA PRO A 104 -15.24 21.80 -16.00
C PRO A 104 -15.45 20.36 -15.51
N TYR A 105 -15.48 20.17 -14.18
CA TYR A 105 -15.44 18.86 -13.53
C TYR A 105 -16.69 18.60 -12.69
N ILE A 106 -17.68 19.51 -12.64
CA ILE A 106 -18.93 19.31 -11.89
C ILE A 106 -19.98 18.67 -12.79
N ASN A 107 -20.50 17.52 -12.37
CA ASN A 107 -21.65 16.87 -13.01
C ASN A 107 -22.98 17.42 -12.47
N ASP A 108 -23.09 17.52 -11.14
CA ASP A 108 -24.28 18.01 -10.45
C ASP A 108 -23.90 18.80 -9.19
N GLN A 109 -24.81 19.63 -8.70
CA GLN A 109 -24.64 20.36 -7.45
C GLN A 109 -25.93 20.40 -6.65
N ALA A 110 -25.82 20.20 -5.34
CA ALA A 110 -26.95 20.30 -4.42
C ALA A 110 -26.66 21.30 -3.31
N ARG A 111 -27.73 21.92 -2.82
CA ARG A 111 -27.69 22.78 -1.65
C ARG A 111 -28.71 22.25 -0.66
N LEU A 112 -28.30 22.06 0.59
CA LEU A 112 -29.13 21.66 1.70
C LEU A 112 -29.11 22.77 2.76
N ILE A 113 -30.29 23.24 3.13
CA ILE A 113 -30.51 24.19 4.23
C ILE A 113 -31.17 23.42 5.36
N GLU A 114 -30.60 23.48 6.55
CA GLU A 114 -31.10 22.80 7.75
C GLU A 114 -31.24 23.81 8.88
N THR A 115 -32.42 23.92 9.45
CA THR A 115 -32.64 24.74 10.64
C THR A 115 -32.33 23.95 11.91
N SER A 116 -32.30 24.62 13.07
CA SER A 116 -32.24 23.94 14.36
C SER A 116 -33.44 23.00 14.54
N THR A 117 -33.30 21.96 15.35
CA THR A 117 -34.38 21.00 15.60
C THR A 117 -35.62 21.67 16.21
N PHE A 118 -36.81 21.26 15.78
CA PHE A 118 -38.11 21.63 16.33
C PHE A 118 -38.77 20.44 17.02
N PHE A 119 -39.44 20.69 18.14
CA PHE A 119 -40.40 19.76 18.74
C PHE A 119 -41.77 19.92 18.11
N PHE A 120 -42.50 18.81 17.94
CA PHE A 120 -43.84 18.81 17.37
C PHE A 120 -44.91 18.69 18.46
N LEU A 121 -46.02 19.41 18.28
CA LEU A 121 -47.11 19.63 19.23
C LEU A 121 -48.47 19.67 18.53
N GLY A 122 -49.56 19.73 19.29
CA GLY A 122 -50.90 20.00 18.74
C GLY A 122 -51.73 18.76 18.42
N HIS A 123 -51.23 17.56 18.73
CA HIS A 123 -51.96 16.30 18.65
C HIS A 123 -51.74 15.47 19.93
N PRO A 124 -52.72 14.68 20.41
CA PRO A 124 -52.59 13.89 21.64
C PRO A 124 -51.37 12.95 21.67
N GLN A 125 -50.96 12.44 20.51
CA GLN A 125 -49.78 11.56 20.36
C GLN A 125 -48.44 12.31 20.34
N LEU A 126 -48.44 13.65 20.25
CA LEU A 126 -47.25 14.51 20.24
C LEU A 126 -47.02 15.25 21.56
N GLU A 127 -48.03 15.27 22.46
CA GLU A 127 -47.96 15.86 23.81
C GLU A 127 -47.18 14.96 24.80
N LEU A 128 -45.95 14.60 24.42
CA LEU A 128 -45.04 13.74 25.19
C LEU A 128 -43.99 14.57 25.94
N ALA A 129 -43.29 13.98 26.91
CA ALA A 129 -42.15 14.61 27.58
C ALA A 129 -41.00 14.87 26.58
N ASN A 130 -40.23 15.95 26.78
CA ASN A 130 -39.22 16.44 25.82
C ASN A 130 -38.11 15.43 25.49
N ASP A 131 -37.85 14.48 26.38
CA ASP A 131 -36.87 13.40 26.22
C ASP A 131 -37.31 12.37 25.16
N ILE A 132 -38.60 12.05 25.10
CA ILE A 132 -39.19 11.06 24.18
C ILE A 132 -40.00 11.67 23.02
N ARG A 133 -40.25 12.99 23.05
CA ARG A 133 -41.04 13.69 22.03
C ARG A 133 -40.39 13.60 20.64
N PRO A 134 -41.18 13.29 19.58
CA PRO A 134 -40.74 13.42 18.20
C PRO A 134 -40.28 14.84 17.88
N ARG A 135 -39.21 14.95 17.11
CA ARG A 135 -38.58 16.23 16.79
C ARG A 135 -37.96 16.18 15.41
N GLY A 136 -37.68 17.32 14.80
CA GLY A 136 -37.04 17.34 13.49
C GLY A 136 -36.73 18.74 13.02
N GLU A 137 -35.80 18.85 12.10
CA GLU A 137 -35.38 20.12 11.52
C GLU A 137 -36.28 20.47 10.33
N ILE A 138 -36.48 21.76 10.08
CA ILE A 138 -37.11 22.23 8.85
C ILE A 138 -36.01 22.41 7.80
N LYS A 139 -36.17 21.76 6.65
CA LYS A 139 -35.14 21.62 5.61
C LYS A 139 -35.61 22.10 4.25
N TYR A 140 -34.66 22.54 3.44
CA TYR A 140 -34.81 22.72 2.00
C TYR A 140 -33.63 22.07 1.30
N MET A 141 -33.88 21.34 0.21
CA MET A 141 -32.82 20.73 -0.57
C MET A 141 -33.07 20.87 -2.06
N THR A 142 -32.10 21.45 -2.78
CA THR A 142 -32.13 21.55 -4.24
C THR A 142 -32.09 20.15 -4.85
N GLY A 143 -32.91 19.88 -5.87
CA GLY A 143 -32.91 18.59 -6.58
C GLY A 143 -33.77 17.50 -5.93
N LEU A 144 -34.28 17.71 -4.71
CA LEU A 144 -35.24 16.79 -4.06
C LEU A 144 -36.47 16.57 -4.95
N ALA A 145 -37.12 17.67 -5.34
CA ALA A 145 -38.38 17.69 -6.06
C ALA A 145 -38.25 18.45 -7.39
N PRO A 146 -38.81 17.97 -8.51
CA PRO A 146 -39.45 16.66 -8.76
C PRO A 146 -38.47 15.61 -9.34
N LYS A 147 -37.15 15.87 -9.34
CA LYS A 147 -36.18 15.07 -10.11
C LYS A 147 -35.79 13.72 -9.47
N ARG A 148 -35.71 13.63 -8.14
CA ARG A 148 -35.14 12.47 -7.42
C ARG A 148 -36.06 11.93 -6.31
N SER A 149 -37.30 12.42 -6.27
CA SER A 149 -38.32 11.94 -5.35
C SER A 149 -39.72 12.05 -5.96
N LYS A 150 -40.55 11.08 -5.59
CA LYS A 150 -41.94 10.98 -6.02
C LYS A 150 -42.87 11.28 -4.87
N ILE A 151 -43.86 12.14 -5.11
CA ILE A 151 -44.98 12.30 -4.19
C ILE A 151 -45.92 11.11 -4.32
N LEU A 152 -46.20 10.47 -3.19
CA LEU A 152 -47.16 9.39 -3.09
C LEU A 152 -48.56 9.91 -2.77
N ARG A 153 -48.65 10.91 -1.89
CA ARG A 153 -49.91 11.52 -1.43
C ARG A 153 -49.74 13.03 -1.33
N GLY A 154 -50.75 13.79 -1.72
CA GLY A 154 -50.75 15.25 -1.62
C GLY A 154 -49.98 15.98 -2.72
N ARG A 155 -49.24 17.03 -2.37
CA ARG A 155 -48.50 17.90 -3.27
C ARG A 155 -47.22 18.43 -2.62
N TRP A 156 -46.33 19.03 -3.42
CA TRP A 156 -45.18 19.72 -2.87
C TRP A 156 -45.64 21.05 -2.22
N PRO A 157 -44.91 21.52 -1.19
CA PRO A 157 -45.21 22.80 -0.56
C PRO A 157 -45.30 23.94 -1.58
N TYR A 158 -46.36 24.74 -1.47
CA TYR A 158 -46.64 25.91 -2.28
C TYR A 158 -46.89 25.65 -3.79
N THR A 159 -47.15 24.40 -4.21
CA THR A 159 -47.43 24.06 -5.62
C THR A 159 -48.91 23.84 -5.97
N GLY A 160 -49.86 24.24 -5.09
CA GLY A 160 -51.30 24.03 -5.26
C GLY A 160 -52.03 25.13 -6.07
N PRO A 161 -53.37 25.01 -6.28
CA PRO A 161 -54.17 26.01 -7.00
C PRO A 161 -54.23 27.40 -6.35
N ASN A 162 -54.07 27.45 -5.01
CA ASN A 162 -53.90 28.68 -4.22
C ASN A 162 -52.41 28.93 -3.88
N GLY A 163 -51.49 28.19 -4.51
CA GLY A 163 -50.05 28.22 -4.22
C GLY A 163 -49.42 29.52 -4.70
N GLY A 164 -48.99 30.34 -3.76
CA GLY A 164 -48.17 31.54 -3.98
C GLY A 164 -46.95 31.53 -3.08
N SER A 165 -46.13 32.59 -3.16
CA SER A 165 -44.98 32.74 -2.25
C SER A 165 -45.43 32.68 -0.78
N PRO A 166 -44.62 32.07 0.11
CA PRO A 166 -44.93 31.95 1.52
C PRO A 166 -45.23 33.32 2.16
N VAL A 167 -46.40 33.46 2.77
CA VAL A 167 -46.85 34.69 3.45
C VAL A 167 -46.65 34.54 4.96
N PRO A 168 -45.94 35.47 5.64
CA PRO A 168 -45.80 35.43 7.10
C PRO A 168 -47.16 35.44 7.81
N GLY A 169 -47.33 34.59 8.82
CA GLY A 169 -48.57 34.46 9.59
C GLY A 169 -49.58 33.42 9.06
N GLN A 170 -49.33 32.81 7.89
CA GLN A 170 -50.02 31.60 7.46
C GLN A 170 -49.29 30.34 7.95
N PRO A 171 -49.97 29.18 8.06
CA PRO A 171 -49.32 27.91 8.36
C PRO A 171 -48.21 27.57 7.34
N LEU A 172 -47.11 27.01 7.84
CA LEU A 172 -46.00 26.56 7.04
C LEU A 172 -46.40 25.27 6.30
N GLU A 173 -46.45 25.29 4.96
CA GLU A 173 -46.66 24.07 4.18
C GLU A 173 -45.37 23.24 4.18
N VAL A 174 -45.46 21.96 4.59
CA VAL A 174 -44.33 21.02 4.61
C VAL A 174 -44.69 19.69 3.95
N ALA A 175 -43.68 19.02 3.43
CA ALA A 175 -43.74 17.63 3.03
C ALA A 175 -42.85 16.77 3.94
N ILE A 176 -43.29 15.56 4.22
CA ILE A 176 -42.56 14.58 5.04
C ILE A 176 -42.33 13.31 4.23
N ASP A 177 -41.29 12.54 4.59
CA ASP A 177 -41.08 11.24 3.98
C ASP A 177 -42.02 10.17 4.57
N VAL A 178 -42.15 9.03 3.89
CA VAL A 178 -43.06 7.93 4.28
C VAL A 178 -42.84 7.48 5.73
N LEU A 179 -41.59 7.30 6.15
CA LEU A 179 -41.29 6.87 7.52
C LEU A 179 -41.66 7.97 8.52
N GLY A 180 -41.47 9.23 8.15
CA GLY A 180 -41.93 10.38 8.95
C GLY A 180 -43.43 10.38 9.19
N ALA A 181 -44.24 10.10 8.16
CA ALA A 181 -45.70 10.01 8.28
C ALA A 181 -46.14 8.86 9.21
N GLU A 182 -45.46 7.71 9.12
CA GLU A 182 -45.69 6.55 10.00
C GLU A 182 -45.30 6.84 11.45
N LEU A 183 -44.13 7.44 11.68
CA LEU A 183 -43.62 7.76 13.01
C LEU A 183 -44.46 8.83 13.73
N LEU A 184 -45.00 9.81 13.00
CA LEU A 184 -45.88 10.84 13.56
C LEU A 184 -47.34 10.38 13.69
N GLY A 185 -47.75 9.36 12.94
CA GLY A 185 -49.15 8.95 12.83
C GLY A 185 -50.03 10.04 12.21
N LEU A 186 -49.47 10.88 11.32
CA LEU A 186 -50.13 12.00 10.66
C LEU A 186 -49.97 11.87 9.13
N ASP A 187 -51.03 12.21 8.37
CA ASP A 187 -51.04 12.15 6.90
C ASP A 187 -51.37 13.53 6.30
N VAL A 188 -51.40 13.62 4.97
CA VAL A 188 -51.70 14.84 4.21
C VAL A 188 -53.03 15.46 4.66
N GLY A 189 -52.99 16.77 4.96
CA GLY A 189 -54.12 17.55 5.47
C GLY A 189 -54.13 17.70 6.99
N ALA A 190 -53.24 17.01 7.72
CA ALA A 190 -53.04 17.23 9.14
C ALA A 190 -52.33 18.57 9.43
N ARG A 191 -52.71 19.21 10.53
CA ARG A 191 -52.13 20.45 11.04
C ARG A 191 -51.52 20.20 12.41
N MET A 192 -50.26 20.56 12.58
CA MET A 192 -49.53 20.46 13.85
C MET A 192 -48.86 21.79 14.21
N GLU A 193 -48.33 21.90 15.42
CA GLU A 193 -47.51 23.02 15.85
C GLU A 193 -46.04 22.58 16.00
N ALA A 194 -45.10 23.49 15.72
CA ALA A 194 -43.68 23.25 15.90
C ALA A 194 -43.03 24.36 16.72
N VAL A 195 -42.14 23.99 17.66
CA VAL A 195 -41.38 24.93 18.50
C VAL A 195 -39.89 24.58 18.48
N PRO A 196 -38.96 25.55 18.36
CA PRO A 196 -37.53 25.31 18.40
C PRO A 196 -37.09 24.61 19.70
N ALA A 197 -36.28 23.56 19.57
CA ALA A 197 -35.79 22.76 20.71
C ALA A 197 -34.66 23.44 21.50
N ALA A 198 -34.05 24.49 20.95
CA ALA A 198 -32.95 25.22 21.57
C ALA A 198 -33.06 26.73 21.32
N SER A 199 -32.39 27.52 22.15
CA SER A 199 -32.10 28.96 21.97
C SER A 199 -33.18 29.98 22.37
N PHE A 200 -34.36 29.55 22.85
CA PHE A 200 -35.43 30.48 23.29
C PHE A 200 -36.02 30.07 24.65
N PRO A 201 -36.08 30.99 25.63
CA PRO A 201 -36.96 30.84 26.78
C PRO A 201 -38.40 31.15 26.31
N ASP A 202 -39.19 30.12 26.03
CA ASP A 202 -40.59 30.18 25.56
C ASP A 202 -40.79 30.70 24.11
N PRO A 203 -40.38 29.92 23.09
CA PRO A 203 -40.53 30.32 21.69
C PRO A 203 -42.01 30.32 21.22
N PRO A 204 -42.43 31.29 20.38
CA PRO A 204 -43.77 31.29 19.81
C PRO A 204 -43.95 30.08 18.87
N PRO A 205 -45.04 29.29 18.96
CA PRO A 205 -45.26 28.15 18.07
C PRO A 205 -45.54 28.58 16.63
N ILE A 206 -45.08 27.78 15.66
CA ILE A 206 -45.44 27.92 14.25
C ILE A 206 -46.43 26.81 13.85
N ALA A 207 -47.55 27.17 13.25
CA ALA A 207 -48.49 26.20 12.68
C ALA A 207 -47.89 25.59 11.40
N VAL A 208 -47.98 24.27 11.26
CA VAL A 208 -47.40 23.48 10.17
C VAL A 208 -48.48 22.61 9.55
N ASP A 209 -48.68 22.73 8.23
CA ASP A 209 -49.62 21.92 7.46
C ASP A 209 -48.85 20.87 6.64
N ILE A 210 -49.13 19.58 6.88
CA ILE A 210 -48.56 18.48 6.09
C ILE A 210 -49.32 18.40 4.77
N VAL A 211 -48.71 18.86 3.68
CA VAL A 211 -49.37 18.93 2.37
C VAL A 211 -48.94 17.83 1.40
N GLY A 212 -47.89 17.07 1.74
CA GLY A 212 -47.40 15.98 0.91
C GLY A 212 -46.59 14.94 1.67
N VAL A 213 -46.71 13.69 1.23
CA VAL A 213 -45.85 12.57 1.65
C VAL A 213 -45.09 12.05 0.44
N PHE A 214 -43.76 12.03 0.53
CA PHE A 214 -42.89 11.68 -0.58
C PHE A 214 -41.98 10.48 -0.26
N GLN A 215 -41.48 9.85 -1.32
CA GLN A 215 -40.49 8.78 -1.25
C GLN A 215 -39.34 9.11 -2.20
N ARG A 216 -38.11 8.77 -1.79
CA ARG A 216 -36.91 8.86 -2.65
C ARG A 216 -37.00 7.78 -3.73
N ASP A 217 -36.68 8.13 -4.97
CA ASP A 217 -36.77 7.18 -6.09
C ASP A 217 -35.70 6.08 -6.00
N ASN A 218 -34.45 6.48 -5.72
CA ASN A 218 -33.33 5.58 -5.43
C ASN A 218 -32.57 6.07 -4.19
N PRO A 219 -32.77 5.47 -3.00
CA PRO A 219 -32.07 5.84 -1.77
C PRO A 219 -30.54 5.66 -1.79
N ASP A 220 -30.02 4.86 -2.72
CA ASP A 220 -28.59 4.51 -2.83
C ASP A 220 -27.85 5.34 -3.89
N ASP A 221 -28.55 6.28 -4.54
CA ASP A 221 -27.93 7.27 -5.44
C ASP A 221 -26.83 8.07 -4.70
N GLU A 222 -25.71 8.31 -5.38
CA GLU A 222 -24.58 9.08 -4.88
C GLU A 222 -24.98 10.49 -4.41
N PHE A 223 -26.04 11.04 -5.00
CA PHE A 223 -26.66 12.29 -4.58
C PHE A 223 -27.05 12.32 -3.08
N TRP A 224 -27.31 11.17 -2.46
CA TRP A 224 -27.67 11.09 -1.04
C TRP A 224 -26.49 10.98 -0.08
N TYR A 225 -25.24 11.04 -0.59
CA TYR A 225 -24.06 11.03 0.26
C TYR A 225 -24.02 12.25 1.18
N GLY A 226 -23.67 12.03 2.45
CA GLY A 226 -23.65 13.09 3.48
C GLY A 226 -25.04 13.53 3.95
N THR A 227 -26.12 13.11 3.29
CA THR A 227 -27.51 13.51 3.60
C THR A 227 -28.39 12.34 4.04
N LYS A 228 -27.83 11.14 4.25
CA LYS A 228 -28.61 9.97 4.73
C LYS A 228 -29.38 10.22 6.03
N LYS A 229 -28.81 11.00 6.96
CA LYS A 229 -29.46 11.41 8.22
C LYS A 229 -30.37 12.65 8.07
N ALA A 230 -30.54 13.17 6.85
CA ALA A 230 -31.41 14.30 6.58
C ALA A 230 -32.89 13.91 6.46
N PHE A 231 -33.21 12.61 6.48
CA PHE A 231 -34.57 12.04 6.40
C PHE A 231 -35.00 11.44 7.74
N SER A 232 -36.24 10.99 7.84
CA SER A 232 -36.75 10.41 9.08
C SER A 232 -35.99 9.16 9.50
N TYR A 233 -35.74 9.03 10.81
CA TYR A 233 -35.17 7.83 11.41
C TYR A 233 -35.59 7.74 12.88
N GLN A 234 -35.59 6.52 13.40
CA GLN A 234 -35.82 6.24 14.81
C GLN A 234 -34.65 5.39 15.33
N ASP A 235 -34.01 5.85 16.40
CA ASP A 235 -32.98 5.13 17.15
C ASP A 235 -33.48 4.91 18.59
N ASP A 236 -32.77 4.14 19.41
CA ASP A 236 -33.14 3.81 20.80
C ASP A 236 -33.39 5.03 21.70
N ARG A 237 -32.96 6.22 21.26
CA ARG A 237 -33.01 7.48 22.01
C ARG A 237 -34.01 8.50 21.48
N TRP A 238 -34.16 8.64 20.16
CA TRP A 238 -34.87 9.77 19.55
C TRP A 238 -35.64 9.36 18.29
N THR A 239 -36.82 9.93 18.13
CA THR A 239 -37.61 9.89 16.89
C THR A 239 -37.38 11.22 16.15
N ILE A 240 -36.68 11.15 15.02
CA ILE A 240 -36.33 12.32 14.21
C ILE A 240 -37.15 12.32 12.92
N VAL A 241 -37.98 13.35 12.70
CA VAL A 241 -38.83 13.51 11.51
C VAL A 241 -38.63 14.90 10.88
N PRO A 242 -37.71 15.03 9.90
CA PRO A 242 -37.46 16.29 9.21
C PRO A 242 -38.65 16.77 8.38
N LEU A 243 -38.85 18.08 8.33
CA LEU A 243 -39.94 18.73 7.58
C LEU A 243 -39.37 19.45 6.35
N PHE A 244 -39.72 19.02 5.14
CA PHE A 244 -39.21 19.63 3.90
C PHE A 244 -40.13 20.75 3.41
N THR A 245 -39.60 21.94 3.17
CA THR A 245 -40.33 23.11 2.65
C THR A 245 -39.53 23.83 1.56
N THR A 246 -39.94 25.02 1.14
CA THR A 246 -39.23 25.84 0.14
C THR A 246 -38.18 26.75 0.77
N GLU A 247 -37.13 27.09 0.01
CA GLU A 247 -36.10 28.05 0.43
C GLU A 247 -36.70 29.39 0.88
N ASP A 248 -37.68 29.91 0.13
CA ASP A 248 -38.33 31.18 0.44
C ASP A 248 -39.12 31.11 1.77
N ALA A 249 -39.67 29.95 2.14
CA ALA A 249 -40.38 29.77 3.40
C ALA A 249 -39.44 29.83 4.60
N ILE A 250 -38.25 29.24 4.49
CA ILE A 250 -37.19 29.34 5.52
C ILE A 250 -36.74 30.80 5.66
N LEU A 251 -36.43 31.46 4.54
CA LEU A 251 -35.88 32.82 4.55
C LEU A 251 -36.90 33.88 5.00
N ARG A 252 -38.20 33.73 4.69
CA ARG A 252 -39.23 34.75 4.95
C ARG A 252 -40.14 34.48 6.14
N GLN A 253 -40.47 33.22 6.44
CA GLN A 253 -41.34 32.88 7.57
C GLN A 253 -40.52 32.48 8.80
N ILE A 254 -39.59 31.53 8.67
CA ILE A 254 -38.84 31.02 9.82
C ILE A 254 -37.92 32.10 10.40
N TYR A 255 -37.15 32.81 9.57
CA TYR A 255 -36.31 33.91 10.07
C TYR A 255 -37.09 35.12 10.58
N ALA A 256 -38.34 35.31 10.17
CA ALA A 256 -39.20 36.37 10.72
C ALA A 256 -39.67 36.03 12.13
N LEU A 257 -40.01 34.77 12.40
CA LEU A 257 -40.44 34.30 13.72
C LEU A 257 -39.25 34.05 14.66
N TYR A 258 -38.14 33.53 14.14
CA TYR A 258 -36.97 33.10 14.90
C TYR A 258 -35.66 33.69 14.32
N PRO A 259 -35.40 34.99 14.55
CA PRO A 259 -34.26 35.68 13.94
C PRO A 259 -32.87 35.18 14.41
N THR A 260 -32.80 34.55 15.59
CA THR A 260 -31.56 34.01 16.19
C THR A 260 -31.41 32.50 16.00
N LEU A 261 -32.29 31.86 15.21
CA LEU A 261 -32.25 30.41 14.97
C LEU A 261 -30.93 30.03 14.26
N TYR A 262 -30.30 28.93 14.66
CA TYR A 262 -29.15 28.42 13.93
C TYR A 262 -29.63 27.73 12.66
N THR A 263 -29.00 28.06 11.53
CA THR A 263 -29.22 27.44 10.24
C THR A 263 -27.89 27.05 9.63
N ASP A 264 -27.84 25.82 9.16
CA ASP A 264 -26.76 25.25 8.38
C ASP A 264 -27.10 25.31 6.90
N VAL A 265 -26.11 25.70 6.09
CA VAL A 265 -26.18 25.63 4.63
C VAL A 265 -25.00 24.82 4.15
N THR A 266 -25.28 23.69 3.51
CA THR A 266 -24.26 22.81 2.94
C THR A 266 -24.42 22.76 1.43
N TRP A 267 -23.35 23.08 0.71
CA TRP A 267 -23.21 22.89 -0.73
C TRP A 267 -22.46 21.59 -0.99
N PHE A 268 -23.03 20.74 -1.82
CA PHE A 268 -22.45 19.50 -2.31
C PHE A 268 -22.12 19.66 -3.79
N TYR A 269 -20.89 19.36 -4.15
CA TYR A 269 -20.38 19.37 -5.52
C TYR A 269 -20.08 17.93 -5.92
N TYR A 270 -20.87 17.40 -6.85
CA TYR A 270 -20.71 16.05 -7.39
C TYR A 270 -19.82 16.11 -8.61
N LEU A 271 -18.62 15.54 -8.51
CA LEU A 271 -17.63 15.65 -9.57
C LEU A 271 -17.83 14.57 -10.63
N ASP A 272 -17.67 14.95 -11.90
CA ASP A 272 -17.56 14.02 -13.00
C ASP A 272 -16.18 13.37 -12.97
N ARG A 273 -16.16 12.13 -12.49
CA ARG A 273 -14.93 11.32 -12.37
C ARG A 273 -14.35 10.96 -13.73
N GLU A 274 -15.15 11.03 -14.79
CA GLU A 274 -14.73 10.67 -16.14
C GLU A 274 -14.08 11.82 -16.89
N ALA A 275 -14.43 13.05 -16.53
CA ALA A 275 -13.92 14.27 -17.15
C ALA A 275 -12.54 14.68 -16.63
N ILE A 276 -12.07 14.09 -15.53
CA ILE A 276 -10.77 14.41 -14.93
C ILE A 276 -9.68 13.59 -15.62
N GLU A 277 -8.77 14.26 -16.31
CA GLU A 277 -7.62 13.64 -16.98
C GLU A 277 -6.38 13.62 -16.07
N ALA A 278 -5.50 12.63 -16.27
CA ALA A 278 -4.24 12.49 -15.54
C ALA A 278 -3.35 13.73 -15.61
N GLY A 279 -3.36 14.44 -16.75
CA GLY A 279 -2.58 15.66 -16.96
C GLY A 279 -3.05 16.87 -16.16
N GLN A 280 -4.27 16.85 -15.61
CA GLN A 280 -4.91 17.98 -14.91
C GLN A 280 -4.87 17.82 -13.38
N VAL A 281 -4.36 16.70 -12.87
CA VAL A 281 -4.39 16.38 -11.44
C VAL A 281 -3.65 17.41 -10.59
N ASP A 282 -2.51 17.92 -11.08
CA ASP A 282 -1.76 18.98 -10.39
C ASP A 282 -2.55 20.27 -10.29
N ASP A 283 -3.22 20.67 -11.37
CA ASP A 283 -4.07 21.86 -11.39
C ASP A 283 -5.25 21.70 -10.42
N ILE A 284 -5.86 20.53 -10.35
CA ILE A 284 -6.97 20.24 -9.42
C ILE A 284 -6.48 20.25 -7.97
N LEU A 285 -5.31 19.68 -7.67
CA LEU A 285 -4.72 19.74 -6.33
C LEU A 285 -4.46 21.19 -5.89
N ASP A 286 -3.99 22.05 -6.79
CA ASP A 286 -3.81 23.46 -6.51
C ASP A 286 -5.14 24.20 -6.33
N VAL A 287 -6.16 23.89 -7.12
CA VAL A 287 -7.53 24.39 -6.92
C VAL A 287 -8.08 23.96 -5.56
N LEU A 288 -7.92 22.70 -5.16
CA LEU A 288 -8.37 22.17 -3.86
C LEU A 288 -7.66 22.90 -2.70
N ARG A 289 -6.34 23.14 -2.81
CA ARG A 289 -5.58 23.92 -1.83
C ARG A 289 -6.10 25.36 -1.71
N LEU A 290 -6.37 26.01 -2.84
CA LEU A 290 -6.91 27.37 -2.88
C LEU A 290 -8.33 27.45 -2.28
N VAL A 291 -9.19 26.47 -2.55
CA VAL A 291 -10.53 26.38 -1.98
C VAL A 291 -10.47 26.15 -0.47
N LYS A 292 -9.63 25.21 0.01
CA LYS A 292 -9.39 24.99 1.45
C LYS A 292 -8.93 26.28 2.14
N TYR A 293 -8.00 27.00 1.52
CA TYR A 293 -7.50 28.27 2.05
C TYR A 293 -8.59 29.36 2.08
N ASP A 294 -9.30 29.57 0.96
CA ASP A 294 -10.33 30.61 0.86
C ASP A 294 -11.50 30.34 1.83
N VAL A 295 -11.96 29.09 1.97
CA VAL A 295 -13.03 28.76 2.93
C VAL A 295 -12.56 29.01 4.37
N ARG A 296 -11.36 28.54 4.75
CA ARG A 296 -10.84 28.69 6.11
C ARG A 296 -10.58 30.15 6.50
N THR A 297 -10.17 31.00 5.55
CA THR A 297 -9.71 32.37 5.85
C THR A 297 -10.75 33.45 5.56
N ARG A 298 -11.70 33.21 4.64
CA ARG A 298 -12.66 34.23 4.18
C ARG A 298 -14.11 33.90 4.51
N LEU A 299 -14.41 32.67 4.94
CA LEU A 299 -15.77 32.23 5.27
C LEU A 299 -15.84 31.93 6.77
N ASN A 300 -16.48 32.83 7.52
CA ASN A 300 -16.69 32.63 8.96
C ASN A 300 -17.63 31.45 9.21
N ASN A 301 -17.45 30.76 10.33
CA ASN A 301 -18.33 29.67 10.77
C ASN A 301 -18.54 28.61 9.67
N SER A 302 -17.42 28.18 9.07
CA SER A 302 -17.42 27.25 7.94
C SER A 302 -16.68 25.95 8.25
N SER A 303 -17.06 24.90 7.54
CA SER A 303 -16.35 23.62 7.50
C SER A 303 -16.37 23.07 6.08
N THR A 304 -15.39 22.26 5.73
CA THR A 304 -15.33 21.60 4.42
C THR A 304 -15.01 20.13 4.57
N GLY A 305 -15.59 19.32 3.71
CA GLY A 305 -15.19 17.94 3.49
C GLY A 305 -14.56 17.83 2.12
N ILE A 306 -13.23 17.92 2.08
CA ILE A 306 -12.44 17.69 0.89
C ILE A 306 -11.45 16.57 1.24
N ARG A 307 -11.70 15.39 0.68
CA ARG A 307 -10.82 14.21 0.79
C ARG A 307 -10.23 13.80 -0.56
N LEU A 308 -10.70 14.39 -1.66
CA LEU A 308 -10.21 14.15 -3.01
C LEU A 308 -8.71 14.44 -3.14
N ASP A 309 -8.19 15.41 -2.39
CA ASP A 309 -6.75 15.68 -2.36
C ASP A 309 -5.94 14.48 -1.86
N LYS A 310 -6.49 13.70 -0.92
CA LYS A 310 -5.87 12.45 -0.50
C LYS A 310 -5.87 11.44 -1.66
N VAL A 311 -7.03 11.19 -2.28
CA VAL A 311 -7.15 10.24 -3.40
C VAL A 311 -6.19 10.59 -4.55
N LEU A 312 -6.09 11.89 -4.90
CA LEU A 312 -5.23 12.37 -5.97
C LEU A 312 -3.73 12.34 -5.60
N ASN A 313 -3.37 12.62 -4.34
CA ASN A 313 -1.99 12.46 -3.89
C ASN A 313 -1.59 10.97 -3.85
N ASP A 314 -2.45 10.12 -3.28
CA ASP A 314 -2.26 8.66 -3.26
C ASP A 314 -2.09 8.12 -4.70
N TYR A 315 -2.87 8.64 -5.67
CA TYR A 315 -2.71 8.36 -7.10
C TYR A 315 -1.32 8.78 -7.63
N LYS A 316 -0.88 10.02 -7.36
CA LYS A 316 0.42 10.52 -7.83
C LYS A 316 1.57 9.68 -7.28
N GLU A 317 1.46 9.32 -6.00
CA GLU A 317 2.41 8.48 -5.29
C GLU A 317 2.46 7.08 -5.91
N GLN A 318 1.31 6.43 -6.10
CA GLN A 318 1.21 5.13 -6.77
C GLN A 318 1.74 5.17 -8.21
N LEU A 319 1.45 6.23 -8.96
CA LEU A 319 1.92 6.41 -10.34
C LEU A 319 3.44 6.59 -10.41
N LEU A 320 4.05 7.33 -9.48
CA LEU A 320 5.51 7.48 -9.41
C LEU A 320 6.17 6.13 -9.14
N LEU A 321 5.65 5.36 -8.19
CA LEU A 321 6.14 4.00 -7.90
C LEU A 321 5.98 3.07 -9.09
N ALA A 322 4.84 3.17 -9.81
CA ALA A 322 4.59 2.42 -11.02
C ALA A 322 5.43 2.89 -12.23
N ARG A 323 6.05 4.07 -12.21
CA ARG A 323 6.92 4.55 -13.30
C ARG A 323 8.38 4.15 -13.12
N ILE A 324 8.85 3.93 -11.89
CA ILE A 324 10.26 3.60 -11.62
C ILE A 324 10.70 2.33 -12.38
N PRO A 325 10.03 1.17 -12.26
CA PRO A 325 10.42 -0.02 -13.01
C PRO A 325 10.20 0.14 -14.54
N LEU A 326 9.32 1.05 -14.96
CA LEU A 326 8.94 1.27 -16.37
C LEU A 326 10.08 1.99 -17.06
N TYR A 327 10.57 3.05 -16.43
CA TYR A 327 11.77 3.70 -16.92
C TYR A 327 12.96 2.75 -16.87
N LEU A 328 13.13 1.95 -15.82
CA LEU A 328 14.21 0.95 -15.74
C LEU A 328 14.17 -0.03 -16.94
N ILE A 329 13.01 -0.61 -17.25
CA ILE A 329 12.82 -1.50 -18.40
C ILE A 329 13.01 -0.74 -19.73
N LEU A 330 12.50 0.49 -19.84
CA LEU A 330 12.63 1.34 -21.03
C LEU A 330 14.09 1.69 -21.33
N PHE A 331 14.88 2.02 -20.31
CA PHE A 331 16.31 2.25 -20.44
C PHE A 331 17.04 0.96 -20.85
N MET A 332 16.70 -0.17 -20.23
CA MET A 332 17.29 -1.47 -20.56
C MET A 332 17.05 -1.86 -22.02
N ILE A 333 15.82 -1.73 -22.50
CA ILE A 333 15.51 -2.04 -23.89
C ILE A 333 16.12 -1.05 -24.87
N THR A 334 16.22 0.23 -24.52
CA THR A 334 16.91 1.23 -25.36
C THR A 334 18.36 0.81 -25.59
N GLY A 335 19.04 0.32 -24.55
CA GLY A 335 20.38 -0.26 -24.67
C GLY A 335 20.43 -1.48 -25.59
N ILE A 336 19.48 -2.41 -25.43
CA ILE A 336 19.38 -3.62 -26.27
C ILE A 336 19.10 -3.28 -27.73
N LEU A 337 18.21 -2.31 -27.99
CA LEU A 337 17.88 -1.83 -29.33
C LEU A 337 19.07 -1.11 -29.97
N THR A 338 19.83 -0.33 -29.20
CA THR A 338 21.05 0.31 -29.68
C THR A 338 22.07 -0.75 -30.10
N TYR A 339 22.23 -1.81 -29.30
CA TYR A 339 23.06 -2.96 -29.64
C TYR A 339 22.58 -3.67 -30.91
N PHE A 340 21.28 -3.92 -31.03
CA PHE A 340 20.65 -4.52 -32.20
C PHE A 340 20.85 -3.70 -33.48
N LEU A 341 20.64 -2.38 -33.42
CA LEU A 341 20.88 -1.47 -34.54
C LEU A 341 22.36 -1.46 -34.95
N ALA A 342 23.27 -1.52 -33.97
CA ALA A 342 24.70 -1.61 -34.23
C ALA A 342 25.07 -2.93 -34.91
N LEU A 343 24.44 -4.03 -34.51
CA LEU A 343 24.61 -5.35 -35.11
C LEU A 343 24.10 -5.40 -36.55
N ILE A 344 22.83 -5.03 -36.79
CA ILE A 344 22.26 -5.02 -38.14
C ILE A 344 23.07 -4.11 -39.04
N THR A 345 23.43 -2.91 -38.57
CA THR A 345 24.23 -2.04 -39.41
C THR A 345 25.60 -2.65 -39.68
N GLY A 346 26.27 -3.22 -38.67
CA GLY A 346 27.55 -3.90 -38.87
C GLY A 346 27.49 -4.97 -39.94
N LEU A 347 26.40 -5.76 -39.97
CA LEU A 347 26.14 -6.78 -40.98
C LEU A 347 25.90 -6.17 -42.37
N VAL A 348 25.08 -5.12 -42.46
CA VAL A 348 24.83 -4.39 -43.72
C VAL A 348 26.12 -3.78 -44.26
N VAL A 349 26.94 -3.16 -43.40
CA VAL A 349 28.24 -2.58 -43.77
C VAL A 349 29.21 -3.66 -44.23
N LYS A 350 29.26 -4.82 -43.56
CA LYS A 350 30.07 -5.97 -43.99
C LYS A 350 29.68 -6.40 -45.40
N SER A 351 28.38 -6.50 -45.69
CA SER A 351 27.89 -6.87 -47.03
C SER A 351 28.25 -5.86 -48.13
N ARG A 352 28.51 -4.59 -47.75
CA ARG A 352 28.87 -3.48 -48.65
C ARG A 352 30.34 -3.11 -48.63
N ALA A 353 31.18 -3.87 -47.93
CA ALA A 353 32.59 -3.54 -47.73
C ALA A 353 33.35 -3.37 -49.06
N VAL A 354 33.02 -4.18 -50.07
CA VAL A 354 33.61 -4.08 -51.42
C VAL A 354 33.26 -2.75 -52.10
N GLU A 355 32.02 -2.29 -51.98
CA GLU A 355 31.56 -1.02 -52.54
C GLU A 355 32.24 0.17 -51.86
N ILE A 356 32.29 0.17 -50.52
CA ILE A 356 32.94 1.22 -49.72
C ILE A 356 34.44 1.30 -50.06
N ALA A 357 35.11 0.15 -50.19
CA ALA A 357 36.51 0.09 -50.56
C ALA A 357 36.75 0.60 -52.00
N MET A 358 35.85 0.32 -52.95
CA MET A 358 35.91 0.85 -54.32
C MET A 358 35.73 2.37 -54.37
N LEU A 359 34.79 2.93 -53.60
CA LEU A 359 34.59 4.38 -53.49
C LEU A 359 35.86 5.06 -52.95
N LYS A 360 36.52 4.44 -51.96
CA LYS A 360 37.76 4.94 -51.38
C LYS A 360 38.93 4.87 -52.36
N SER A 361 39.07 3.79 -53.14
CA SER A 361 40.09 3.69 -54.19
C SER A 361 39.89 4.71 -55.32
N ARG A 362 38.67 5.24 -55.47
CA ARG A 362 38.33 6.33 -56.40
C ARG A 362 38.50 7.73 -55.79
N GLY A 363 39.07 7.84 -54.60
CA GLY A 363 39.43 9.12 -53.97
C GLY A 363 38.43 9.68 -52.97
N ALA A 364 37.36 8.95 -52.61
CA ALA A 364 36.40 9.42 -51.59
C ALA A 364 37.02 9.42 -50.19
N THR A 365 36.83 10.51 -49.43
CA THR A 365 37.30 10.60 -48.04
C THR A 365 36.35 9.87 -47.08
N SER A 366 36.84 9.43 -45.91
CA SER A 366 35.99 8.76 -44.90
C SER A 366 34.83 9.65 -44.43
N LEU A 367 35.03 10.98 -44.36
CA LEU A 367 33.97 11.94 -44.07
C LEU A 367 32.91 11.98 -45.19
N GLN A 368 33.31 11.92 -46.47
CA GLN A 368 32.36 11.88 -47.58
C GLN A 368 31.53 10.58 -47.59
N VAL A 369 32.13 9.44 -47.23
CA VAL A 369 31.40 8.18 -47.05
C VAL A 369 30.45 8.27 -45.85
N GLY A 370 30.86 8.92 -44.76
CA GLY A 370 30.00 9.17 -43.60
C GLY A 370 28.80 10.06 -43.94
N VAL A 371 28.97 11.14 -44.71
CA VAL A 371 27.85 11.99 -45.17
C VAL A 371 26.85 11.18 -46.02
N LEU A 372 27.35 10.25 -46.84
CA LEU A 372 26.48 9.37 -47.61
C LEU A 372 25.64 8.44 -46.70
N ALA A 373 26.23 7.92 -45.63
CA ALA A 373 25.52 7.14 -44.62
C ALA A 373 24.50 7.97 -43.83
N VAL A 374 24.78 9.25 -43.55
CA VAL A 374 23.81 10.17 -42.92
C VAL A 374 22.59 10.36 -43.83
N ILE A 375 22.80 10.60 -45.13
CA ILE A 375 21.70 10.79 -46.09
C ILE A 375 20.86 9.53 -46.19
N GLU A 376 21.52 8.37 -46.32
CA GLU A 376 20.85 7.06 -46.36
C GLU A 376 20.05 6.80 -45.08
N GLY A 377 20.66 7.04 -43.92
CA GLY A 377 20.00 6.93 -42.61
C GLY A 377 18.80 7.85 -42.48
N LEU A 378 18.88 9.10 -42.95
CA LEU A 378 17.75 10.03 -42.92
C LEU A 378 16.60 9.58 -43.82
N ILE A 379 16.89 9.04 -45.01
CA ILE A 379 15.87 8.49 -45.92
C ILE A 379 15.10 7.34 -45.27
N LEU A 380 15.77 6.49 -44.48
CA LEU A 380 15.13 5.40 -43.75
C LEU A 380 14.46 5.86 -42.45
N SER A 381 15.08 6.80 -41.74
CA SER A 381 14.65 7.24 -40.40
C SER A 381 13.45 8.18 -40.44
N VAL A 382 13.29 9.03 -41.46
CA VAL A 382 12.16 9.99 -41.51
C VAL A 382 10.80 9.26 -41.62
N PRO A 383 10.61 8.31 -42.55
CA PRO A 383 9.38 7.52 -42.59
C PRO A 383 9.21 6.68 -41.32
N ALA A 384 10.29 6.15 -40.75
CA ALA A 384 10.24 5.41 -39.50
C ALA A 384 9.77 6.28 -38.32
N ALA A 385 10.24 7.53 -38.21
CA ALA A 385 9.85 8.49 -37.17
C ALA A 385 8.36 8.90 -37.25
N LEU A 386 7.77 8.85 -38.45
CA LEU A 386 6.33 9.12 -38.66
C LEU A 386 5.46 7.89 -38.42
N LEU A 387 5.88 6.73 -38.96
CA LEU A 387 5.12 5.48 -38.85
C LEU A 387 5.26 4.81 -37.49
N GLY A 388 6.39 5.00 -36.81
CA GLY A 388 6.70 4.35 -35.54
C GLY A 388 5.71 4.70 -34.41
N PRO A 389 5.44 5.99 -34.11
CA PRO A 389 4.43 6.38 -33.12
C PRO A 389 3.00 5.90 -33.47
N LEU A 390 2.65 5.84 -34.76
CA LEU A 390 1.35 5.32 -35.19
C LEU A 390 1.24 3.80 -34.97
N LEU A 391 2.32 3.06 -35.27
CA LEU A 391 2.41 1.64 -34.98
C LEU A 391 2.38 1.39 -33.46
N ALA A 392 3.10 2.22 -32.69
CA ALA A 392 3.12 2.18 -31.24
C ALA A 392 1.72 2.35 -30.65
N LEU A 393 0.95 3.33 -31.14
CA LEU A 393 -0.44 3.56 -30.74
C LEU A 393 -1.32 2.34 -31.00
N ALA A 394 -1.24 1.75 -32.20
CA ALA A 394 -2.03 0.57 -32.55
C ALA A 394 -1.71 -0.63 -31.65
N VAL A 395 -0.42 -0.88 -31.41
CA VAL A 395 0.04 -2.00 -30.56
C VAL A 395 -0.36 -1.78 -29.10
N VAL A 396 -0.14 -0.58 -28.56
CA VAL A 396 -0.50 -0.26 -27.16
C VAL A 396 -2.02 -0.32 -26.95
N ARG A 397 -2.83 0.11 -27.93
CA ARG A 397 -4.28 0.01 -27.86
C ARG A 397 -4.76 -1.44 -27.80
N VAL A 398 -4.23 -2.32 -28.66
CA VAL A 398 -4.59 -3.74 -28.65
C VAL A 398 -4.15 -4.41 -27.35
N LEU A 399 -2.93 -4.13 -26.88
CA LEU A 399 -2.43 -4.70 -25.62
C LEU A 399 -3.21 -4.18 -24.43
N GLY A 400 -3.55 -2.89 -24.37
CA GLY A 400 -4.40 -2.33 -23.33
C GLY A 400 -5.75 -3.04 -23.27
N GLN A 401 -6.43 -3.19 -24.41
CA GLN A 401 -7.72 -3.89 -24.46
C GLN A 401 -7.62 -5.34 -24.01
N VAL A 402 -6.59 -6.07 -24.42
CA VAL A 402 -6.41 -7.48 -24.03
C VAL A 402 -6.07 -7.61 -22.55
N PHE A 403 -5.13 -6.82 -22.03
CA PHE A 403 -4.64 -6.97 -20.66
C PHE A 403 -5.63 -6.40 -19.62
N PHE A 404 -6.26 -5.25 -19.87
CA PHE A 404 -7.30 -4.73 -18.98
C PHE A 404 -8.62 -5.49 -19.12
N GLY A 405 -8.94 -6.00 -20.32
CA GLY A 405 -10.14 -6.79 -20.57
C GLY A 405 -10.09 -8.20 -19.96
N LEU A 406 -8.95 -8.90 -20.09
CA LEU A 406 -8.75 -10.21 -19.44
C LEU A 406 -8.61 -10.10 -17.91
N GLY A 407 -8.21 -8.93 -17.41
CA GLY A 407 -8.09 -8.63 -15.98
C GLY A 407 -9.41 -8.31 -15.25
N GLY A 408 -10.57 -8.49 -15.90
CA GLY A 408 -11.89 -8.30 -15.27
C GLY A 408 -12.32 -6.83 -15.10
N SER A 409 -11.56 -5.88 -15.67
CA SER A 409 -11.84 -4.44 -15.58
C SER A 409 -12.24 -3.88 -16.95
N GLU A 410 -13.47 -4.18 -17.38
CA GLU A 410 -14.00 -3.69 -18.68
C GLU A 410 -13.95 -2.15 -18.78
N ASP A 411 -14.19 -1.44 -17.67
CA ASP A 411 -14.11 0.02 -17.61
C ASP A 411 -12.71 0.55 -17.96
N LEU A 412 -11.64 -0.11 -17.48
CA LEU A 412 -10.26 0.28 -17.77
C LEU A 412 -9.83 -0.06 -19.20
N ALA A 413 -10.48 -1.03 -19.85
CA ALA A 413 -10.21 -1.35 -21.25
C ALA A 413 -10.71 -0.25 -22.21
N THR A 414 -11.58 0.64 -21.75
CA THR A 414 -12.11 1.78 -22.54
C THR A 414 -11.27 3.06 -22.46
N VAL A 415 -10.23 3.07 -21.61
CA VAL A 415 -9.36 4.24 -21.42
C VAL A 415 -8.79 4.70 -22.77
N PRO A 416 -8.96 5.98 -23.15
CA PRO A 416 -8.52 6.46 -24.45
C PRO A 416 -6.98 6.46 -24.52
N VAL A 417 -6.44 5.74 -25.49
CA VAL A 417 -5.00 5.82 -25.82
C VAL A 417 -4.81 6.98 -26.77
N VAL A 418 -4.23 8.07 -26.27
CA VAL A 418 -4.02 9.30 -27.04
C VAL A 418 -2.57 9.38 -27.53
N LEU A 419 -2.38 9.94 -28.73
CA LEU A 419 -1.07 10.16 -29.30
C LEU A 419 -0.49 11.47 -28.74
N SER A 420 0.45 11.37 -27.79
CA SER A 420 1.08 12.55 -27.19
C SER A 420 2.20 13.12 -28.08
N SER A 421 2.39 14.43 -28.02
CA SER A 421 3.50 15.12 -28.73
C SER A 421 4.86 14.58 -28.29
N ASN A 422 4.97 14.16 -27.03
CA ASN A 422 6.17 13.55 -26.47
C ASN A 422 6.53 12.22 -27.16
N ALA A 423 5.54 11.43 -27.58
CA ALA A 423 5.77 10.18 -28.31
C ALA A 423 6.46 10.43 -29.67
N PHE A 424 6.10 11.51 -30.38
CA PHE A 424 6.78 11.90 -31.62
C PHE A 424 8.20 12.40 -31.37
N LEU A 425 8.42 13.18 -30.30
CA LEU A 425 9.76 13.67 -29.95
C LEU A 425 10.71 12.51 -29.61
N VAL A 426 10.23 11.56 -28.81
CA VAL A 426 11.00 10.35 -28.44
C VAL A 426 11.18 9.43 -29.65
N GLY A 427 10.17 9.30 -30.51
CA GLY A 427 10.29 8.59 -31.78
C GLY A 427 11.34 9.21 -32.71
N LEU A 428 11.37 10.54 -32.82
CA LEU A 428 12.38 11.27 -33.59
C LEU A 428 13.79 11.05 -33.01
N ALA A 429 13.93 11.06 -31.68
CA ALA A 429 15.19 10.71 -31.02
C ALA A 429 15.64 9.28 -31.34
N GLY A 430 14.72 8.32 -31.36
CA GLY A 430 14.99 6.93 -31.78
C GLY A 430 15.45 6.82 -33.23
N GLY A 431 14.83 7.58 -34.12
CA GLY A 431 15.23 7.67 -35.52
C GLY A 431 16.64 8.23 -35.68
N LEU A 432 16.92 9.37 -35.02
CA LEU A 432 18.26 9.98 -34.99
C LEU A 432 19.31 9.03 -34.43
N LEU A 433 18.98 8.27 -33.38
CA LEU A 433 19.86 7.23 -32.83
C LEU A 433 20.21 6.19 -33.90
N GLY A 434 19.23 5.73 -34.69
CA GLY A 434 19.47 4.86 -35.83
C GLY A 434 20.44 5.45 -36.86
N VAL A 435 20.28 6.74 -37.21
CA VAL A 435 21.21 7.46 -38.11
C VAL A 435 22.61 7.55 -37.53
N VAL A 436 22.74 7.86 -36.23
CA VAL A 436 24.02 7.97 -35.53
C VAL A 436 24.75 6.63 -35.51
N VAL A 437 24.04 5.55 -35.15
CA VAL A 437 24.59 4.19 -35.15
C VAL A 437 25.01 3.77 -36.57
N LEU A 438 24.19 4.10 -37.57
CA LEU A 438 24.48 3.79 -38.97
C LEU A 438 25.74 4.51 -39.46
N THR A 439 25.81 5.80 -39.17
CA THR A 439 26.93 6.67 -39.57
C THR A 439 28.21 6.27 -38.82
N GLY A 440 28.12 5.94 -37.54
CA GLY A 440 29.26 5.55 -36.72
C GLY A 440 29.92 4.25 -37.22
N THR A 441 29.10 3.23 -37.46
CA THR A 441 29.58 1.92 -37.96
C THR A 441 30.13 2.00 -39.39
N THR A 442 29.49 2.75 -40.29
CA THR A 442 29.99 3.01 -41.65
C THR A 442 31.32 3.79 -41.64
N LEU A 443 31.47 4.78 -40.77
CA LEU A 443 32.70 5.57 -40.66
C LEU A 443 33.87 4.73 -40.13
N MET A 444 33.62 3.85 -39.16
CA MET A 444 34.62 2.90 -38.67
C MET A 444 35.10 1.96 -39.79
N ALA A 445 34.19 1.44 -40.62
CA ALA A 445 34.54 0.60 -41.75
C ALA A 445 35.27 1.36 -42.87
N ALA A 446 34.89 2.62 -43.14
CA ALA A 446 35.49 3.47 -44.16
C ALA A 446 36.97 3.84 -43.88
N ARG A 447 37.51 3.52 -42.68
CA ARG A 447 38.93 3.73 -42.36
C ARG A 447 39.88 2.77 -43.06
N GLN A 448 39.42 1.62 -43.58
CA GLN A 448 40.27 0.63 -44.28
C GLN A 448 40.24 0.82 -45.81
N GLY A 449 41.40 0.76 -46.49
CA GLY A 449 41.51 0.85 -47.97
C GLY A 449 41.34 -0.50 -48.69
N ILE A 450 41.21 -0.51 -50.03
CA ILE A 450 41.05 -1.74 -50.86
C ILE A 450 42.22 -2.73 -50.69
N VAL A 451 43.43 -2.21 -50.48
CA VAL A 451 44.66 -3.02 -50.27
C VAL A 451 44.67 -3.64 -48.86
N GLU A 452 44.30 -2.87 -47.83
CA GLU A 452 44.16 -3.36 -46.46
C GLU A 452 43.01 -4.36 -46.31
N PHE A 453 41.91 -4.19 -47.06
CA PHE A 453 40.78 -5.12 -47.09
C PHE A 453 41.14 -6.46 -47.75
N ARG A 454 41.91 -6.45 -48.85
CA ARG A 454 42.43 -7.69 -49.44
C ARG A 454 43.51 -8.36 -48.57
N GLN A 455 44.33 -7.59 -47.86
CA GLN A 455 45.32 -8.13 -46.92
C GLN A 455 44.70 -8.68 -45.63
N SER A 456 43.56 -8.15 -45.18
CA SER A 456 42.84 -8.65 -44.01
C SER A 456 42.10 -9.96 -44.29
N GLY A 457 41.64 -10.20 -45.52
CA GLY A 457 41.06 -11.49 -45.94
C GLY A 457 42.07 -12.66 -45.97
N ALA A 458 43.37 -12.37 -45.99
CA ALA A 458 44.44 -13.37 -46.00
C ALA A 458 45.06 -13.66 -44.61
N ARG A 459 44.61 -12.97 -43.55
CA ARG A 459 45.11 -13.14 -42.17
C ARG A 459 43.97 -13.53 -41.23
N PRO A 460 44.23 -14.27 -40.13
CA PRO A 460 43.20 -14.57 -39.13
C PRO A 460 42.55 -13.29 -38.62
N ALA A 461 41.23 -13.35 -38.34
CA ALA A 461 40.47 -12.21 -37.82
C ALA A 461 41.19 -11.60 -36.61
N ARG A 462 41.46 -10.29 -36.65
CA ARG A 462 42.07 -9.57 -35.52
C ARG A 462 41.08 -9.50 -34.37
N THR A 463 41.56 -9.71 -33.14
CA THR A 463 40.77 -9.52 -31.92
C THR A 463 40.15 -8.11 -31.90
N PRO A 464 38.86 -7.95 -31.55
CA PRO A 464 38.20 -6.64 -31.49
C PRO A 464 38.99 -5.64 -30.63
N PHE A 465 38.94 -4.35 -31.00
CA PHE A 465 39.65 -3.27 -30.30
C PHE A 465 39.37 -3.26 -28.78
N VAL A 466 38.10 -3.46 -28.41
CA VAL A 466 37.64 -3.49 -27.01
C VAL A 466 38.32 -4.60 -26.20
N HIS A 467 38.41 -5.81 -26.77
CA HIS A 467 39.04 -6.96 -26.10
C HIS A 467 40.57 -6.85 -26.09
N ARG A 468 41.17 -6.21 -27.10
CA ARG A 468 42.62 -6.05 -27.21
C ARG A 468 43.20 -5.19 -26.07
N TYR A 469 42.48 -4.14 -25.68
CA TYR A 469 42.92 -3.19 -24.64
C TYR A 469 42.27 -3.42 -23.27
N TYR A 470 41.59 -4.56 -23.08
CA TYR A 470 40.89 -4.89 -21.84
C TYR A 470 39.88 -3.80 -21.39
N LEU A 471 39.30 -3.07 -22.37
CA LEU A 471 38.30 -2.04 -22.10
C LEU A 471 36.99 -2.65 -21.59
N ASP A 472 36.73 -3.92 -21.93
CA ASP A 472 35.67 -4.74 -21.35
C ASP A 472 35.83 -4.89 -19.83
N MET A 473 37.05 -5.15 -19.35
CA MET A 473 37.35 -5.30 -17.92
C MET A 473 37.30 -3.96 -17.17
N LEU A 474 37.77 -2.87 -17.79
CA LEU A 474 37.67 -1.53 -17.22
C LEU A 474 36.19 -1.11 -17.07
N LEU A 475 35.37 -1.36 -18.10
CA LEU A 475 33.93 -1.10 -18.05
C LEU A 475 33.25 -1.90 -16.93
N LEU A 476 33.61 -3.17 -16.76
CA LEU A 476 33.12 -4.00 -15.65
C LEU A 476 33.51 -3.46 -14.27
N GLY A 477 34.74 -2.97 -14.12
CA GLY A 477 35.18 -2.34 -12.87
C GLY A 477 34.36 -1.09 -12.55
N LEU A 478 34.11 -0.23 -13.56
CA LEU A 478 33.26 0.95 -13.42
C LEU A 478 31.81 0.59 -13.08
N ILE A 479 31.25 -0.43 -13.74
CA ILE A 479 29.89 -0.91 -13.47
C ILE A 479 29.79 -1.51 -12.06
N SER A 480 30.79 -2.29 -11.64
CA SER A 480 30.83 -2.85 -10.28
C SER A 480 30.86 -1.75 -9.23
N LEU A 481 31.58 -0.66 -9.49
CA LEU A 481 31.62 0.51 -8.61
C LEU A 481 30.30 1.28 -8.60
N MET A 482 29.68 1.50 -9.76
CA MET A 482 28.33 2.08 -9.83
C MET A 482 27.31 1.19 -9.12
N TRP A 483 27.42 -0.13 -9.27
CA TRP A 483 26.54 -1.10 -8.64
C TRP A 483 26.68 -1.10 -7.11
N TRP A 484 27.91 -1.03 -6.61
CA TRP A 484 28.19 -0.84 -5.19
C TRP A 484 27.61 0.47 -4.65
N GLN A 485 27.72 1.57 -5.41
CA GLN A 485 27.11 2.84 -5.07
C GLN A 485 25.58 2.76 -5.01
N ILE A 486 24.95 2.04 -5.96
CA ILE A 486 23.51 1.81 -5.99
C ILE A 486 23.06 1.02 -4.75
N GLN A 487 23.73 -0.10 -4.42
CA GLN A 487 23.38 -0.92 -3.25
C GLN A 487 23.54 -0.16 -1.93
N ASN A 488 24.59 0.66 -1.79
CA ASN A 488 24.81 1.43 -0.56
C ASN A 488 23.87 2.63 -0.41
N ARG A 489 23.44 3.25 -1.51
CA ARG A 489 22.45 4.34 -1.47
C ARG A 489 21.03 3.83 -1.22
N GLY A 490 20.76 2.57 -1.58
CA GLY A 490 19.52 1.88 -1.21
C GLY A 490 18.25 2.35 -1.91
N ALA A 491 18.28 3.42 -2.70
CA ALA A 491 17.13 3.93 -3.45
C ALA A 491 17.54 4.65 -4.75
N PHE A 492 16.67 4.60 -5.77
CA PHE A 492 16.77 5.39 -7.01
C PHE A 492 16.24 6.82 -6.87
N LEU A 493 15.61 7.12 -5.73
CA LEU A 493 14.99 8.40 -5.43
C LEU A 493 15.96 9.25 -4.60
N VAL A 494 16.20 10.47 -5.05
CA VAL A 494 17.01 11.46 -4.33
C VAL A 494 16.08 12.61 -3.94
N ARG A 495 16.22 13.12 -2.71
CA ARG A 495 15.60 14.40 -2.31
C ARG A 495 16.59 15.52 -2.63
N PRO A 496 16.35 16.36 -3.65
CA PRO A 496 17.24 17.50 -3.93
C PRO A 496 17.21 18.50 -2.78
N LEU A 497 18.37 19.07 -2.43
CA LEU A 497 18.46 20.15 -1.44
C LEU A 497 17.66 21.37 -1.92
N GLY A 498 16.45 21.57 -1.39
CA GLY A 498 15.57 22.71 -1.70
C GLY A 498 14.15 22.33 -2.12
N ASN A 499 13.87 21.06 -2.43
CA ASN A 499 12.54 20.57 -2.77
C ASN A 499 12.15 19.41 -1.82
N GLN A 500 10.88 19.37 -1.37
CA GLN A 500 10.38 18.27 -0.54
C GLN A 500 9.98 17.03 -1.37
N GLY A 501 9.92 17.15 -2.70
CA GLY A 501 9.62 16.06 -3.61
C GLY A 501 10.78 15.08 -3.77
N LEU A 502 10.45 13.79 -3.92
CA LEU A 502 11.36 12.75 -4.36
C LEU A 502 11.56 12.87 -5.88
N GLU A 503 12.80 13.01 -6.34
CA GLU A 503 13.13 13.02 -7.76
C GLU A 503 13.88 11.74 -8.16
N LEU A 504 13.65 11.29 -9.38
CA LEU A 504 14.31 10.14 -10.00
C LEU A 504 15.74 10.51 -10.41
N ASP A 505 16.74 9.79 -9.89
CA ASP A 505 18.11 9.90 -10.39
C ASP A 505 18.29 9.04 -11.65
N TYR A 506 18.10 9.67 -12.81
CA TYR A 506 18.25 9.02 -14.12
C TYR A 506 19.64 8.39 -14.34
N SER A 507 20.69 8.84 -13.62
CA SER A 507 22.03 8.25 -13.76
C SER A 507 22.09 6.82 -13.21
N LEU A 508 21.30 6.52 -12.16
CA LEU A 508 21.24 5.21 -11.54
C LEU A 508 20.43 4.21 -12.40
N LEU A 509 19.46 4.69 -13.18
CA LEU A 509 18.67 3.87 -14.12
C LEU A 509 19.51 3.31 -15.28
N ILE A 510 20.64 3.94 -15.60
CA ILE A 510 21.58 3.46 -16.63
C ILE A 510 22.37 2.23 -16.15
N GLY A 511 22.51 2.03 -14.84
CA GLY A 511 23.32 0.96 -14.23
C GLY A 511 22.97 -0.45 -14.75
N PRO A 512 21.72 -0.91 -14.66
CA PRO A 512 21.30 -2.22 -15.17
C PRO A 512 21.52 -2.38 -16.68
N VAL A 513 21.35 -1.31 -17.46
CA VAL A 513 21.60 -1.32 -18.92
C VAL A 513 23.07 -1.58 -19.21
N LEU A 514 23.96 -0.85 -18.52
CA LEU A 514 25.40 -1.03 -18.66
C LEU A 514 25.84 -2.41 -18.19
N LEU A 515 25.26 -2.91 -17.10
CA LEU A 515 25.51 -4.27 -16.63
C LEU A 515 25.15 -5.30 -17.70
N LEU A 516 23.97 -5.20 -18.30
CA LEU A 516 23.52 -6.10 -19.36
C LEU A 516 24.44 -6.01 -20.59
N LEU A 517 24.84 -4.81 -21.01
CA LEU A 517 25.82 -4.63 -22.10
C LEU A 517 27.19 -5.23 -21.75
N ALA A 518 27.66 -5.08 -20.52
CA ALA A 518 28.94 -5.62 -20.08
C ALA A 518 28.92 -7.15 -19.99
N VAL A 519 27.82 -7.76 -19.52
CA VAL A 519 27.61 -9.21 -19.61
C VAL A 519 27.66 -9.67 -21.07
N GLY A 520 27.05 -8.93 -22.00
CA GLY A 520 27.17 -9.20 -23.43
C GLY A 520 28.61 -9.18 -23.93
N LEU A 521 29.44 -8.22 -23.52
CA LEU A 521 30.87 -8.17 -23.86
C LEU A 521 31.66 -9.34 -23.25
N ILE A 522 31.36 -9.74 -22.01
CA ILE A 522 31.96 -10.94 -21.40
C ILE A 522 31.60 -12.18 -22.22
N VAL A 523 30.33 -12.33 -22.60
CA VAL A 523 29.88 -13.46 -23.42
C VAL A 523 30.62 -13.49 -24.74
N MET A 524 30.83 -12.35 -25.40
CA MET A 524 31.65 -12.26 -26.62
C MET A 524 33.10 -12.73 -26.41
N ARG A 525 33.63 -12.67 -25.19
CA ARG A 525 34.97 -13.15 -24.84
C ARG A 525 35.00 -14.63 -24.47
N ILE A 526 34.00 -15.11 -23.73
CA ILE A 526 33.94 -16.50 -23.25
C ILE A 526 33.41 -17.45 -24.33
N PHE A 527 32.50 -16.99 -25.19
CA PHE A 527 31.89 -17.76 -26.26
C PHE A 527 32.90 -18.50 -27.17
N PRO A 528 33.93 -17.86 -27.76
CA PRO A 528 34.91 -18.57 -28.59
C PRO A 528 35.68 -19.65 -27.83
N ILE A 529 35.95 -19.43 -26.53
CA ILE A 529 36.65 -20.37 -25.67
C ILE A 529 35.76 -21.60 -25.42
N GLY A 530 34.48 -21.37 -25.10
CA GLY A 530 33.50 -22.43 -24.87
C GLY A 530 33.26 -23.30 -26.11
N VAL A 531 33.05 -22.67 -27.27
CA VAL A 531 32.88 -23.40 -28.55
C VAL A 531 34.15 -24.15 -28.94
N GLY A 532 35.33 -23.56 -28.71
CA GLY A 532 36.61 -24.22 -28.97
C GLY A 532 36.83 -25.45 -28.09
N LEU A 533 36.42 -25.39 -26.81
CA LEU A 533 36.46 -26.54 -25.91
C LEU A 533 35.49 -27.64 -26.37
N LEU A 534 34.25 -27.27 -26.72
CA LEU A 534 33.25 -28.19 -27.28
C LEU A 534 33.75 -28.86 -28.56
N ALA A 535 34.42 -28.12 -29.44
CA ALA A 535 35.03 -28.67 -30.65
C ALA A 535 36.07 -29.75 -30.33
N ARG A 536 36.96 -29.49 -29.36
CA ARG A 536 38.01 -30.44 -28.93
C ARG A 536 37.43 -31.70 -28.29
N ILE A 537 36.40 -31.56 -27.45
CA ILE A 537 35.74 -32.69 -26.78
C ILE A 537 34.95 -33.53 -27.78
N SER A 538 34.32 -32.89 -28.77
CA SER A 538 33.48 -33.58 -29.76
C SER A 538 34.30 -34.25 -30.86
N GLU A 539 35.55 -33.80 -31.09
CA GLU A 539 36.43 -34.29 -32.16
C GLU A 539 36.56 -35.82 -32.27
N PRO A 540 36.62 -36.61 -31.18
CA PRO A 540 36.79 -38.06 -31.27
C PRO A 540 35.51 -38.83 -31.66
N VAL A 541 34.32 -38.24 -31.46
CA VAL A 541 33.03 -38.99 -31.48
C VAL A 541 32.00 -38.38 -32.43
N ALA A 542 32.13 -37.09 -32.77
CA ALA A 542 31.11 -36.35 -33.50
C ALA A 542 31.20 -36.52 -35.03
N PRO A 543 30.05 -36.44 -35.75
CA PRO A 543 30.02 -36.37 -37.21
C PRO A 543 30.79 -35.17 -37.78
N ALA A 544 31.32 -35.31 -39.00
CA ALA A 544 32.14 -34.27 -39.66
C ALA A 544 31.45 -32.90 -39.76
N TRP A 545 30.13 -32.87 -40.03
CA TRP A 545 29.35 -31.62 -40.12
C TRP A 545 29.28 -30.87 -38.78
N LEU A 546 29.24 -31.60 -37.66
CA LEU A 546 29.18 -31.06 -36.30
C LEU A 546 30.52 -30.42 -35.92
N VAL A 547 31.62 -31.15 -36.15
CA VAL A 547 32.99 -30.66 -35.85
C VAL A 547 33.38 -29.48 -36.73
N GLN A 548 33.01 -29.50 -38.02
CA GLN A 548 33.24 -28.37 -38.93
C GLN A 548 32.45 -27.13 -38.50
N GLY A 549 31.18 -27.29 -38.09
CA GLY A 549 30.38 -26.20 -37.55
C GLY A 549 31.02 -25.54 -36.32
N LEU A 550 31.43 -26.35 -35.33
CA LEU A 550 32.09 -25.86 -34.11
C LEU A 550 33.42 -25.16 -34.39
N ARG A 551 34.27 -25.73 -35.27
CA ARG A 551 35.56 -25.12 -35.63
C ARG A 551 35.39 -23.80 -36.37
N HIS A 552 34.39 -23.69 -37.23
CA HIS A 552 34.09 -22.45 -37.94
C HIS A 552 33.68 -21.34 -36.96
N VAL A 553 32.70 -21.61 -36.10
CA VAL A 553 32.21 -20.66 -35.09
C VAL A 553 33.32 -20.24 -34.11
N SER A 554 34.24 -21.16 -33.75
CA SER A 554 35.38 -20.84 -32.89
C SER A 554 36.42 -19.94 -33.58
N ARG A 555 36.60 -20.05 -34.90
CA ARG A 555 37.60 -19.29 -35.67
C ARG A 555 37.12 -17.91 -36.12
N ASP A 556 35.82 -17.75 -36.38
CA ASP A 556 35.18 -16.45 -36.64
C ASP A 556 34.02 -16.20 -35.65
N PRO A 557 34.33 -15.90 -34.38
CA PRO A 557 33.33 -15.84 -33.31
C PRO A 557 32.54 -14.54 -33.26
N VAL A 558 32.92 -13.50 -34.03
CA VAL A 558 32.39 -12.15 -33.85
C VAL A 558 30.90 -12.08 -34.20
N VAL A 559 30.50 -12.68 -35.31
CA VAL A 559 29.11 -12.59 -35.80
C VAL A 559 28.19 -13.61 -35.09
N PRO A 560 28.56 -14.89 -34.92
CA PRO A 560 27.76 -15.81 -34.13
C PRO A 560 27.64 -15.41 -32.66
N GLY A 561 28.72 -14.88 -32.07
CA GLY A 561 28.74 -14.41 -30.69
C GLY A 561 27.81 -13.22 -30.47
N SER A 562 27.73 -12.28 -31.42
CA SER A 562 26.88 -11.11 -31.28
C SER A 562 25.38 -11.45 -31.35
N LEU A 563 25.01 -12.50 -32.07
CA LEU A 563 23.66 -13.05 -32.09
C LEU A 563 23.32 -13.82 -30.82
N VAL A 564 24.29 -14.56 -30.26
CA VAL A 564 24.14 -15.18 -28.94
C VAL A 564 23.82 -14.12 -27.90
N VAL A 565 24.51 -12.97 -27.92
CA VAL A 565 24.21 -11.84 -27.02
C VAL A 565 22.81 -11.27 -27.26
N LEU A 566 22.36 -11.14 -28.51
CA LEU A 566 21.01 -10.64 -28.81
C LEU A 566 19.92 -11.59 -28.28
N LEU A 567 20.06 -12.90 -28.51
CA LEU A 567 19.15 -13.93 -28.00
C LEU A 567 19.22 -14.05 -26.48
N MET A 568 20.41 -13.86 -25.90
CA MET A 568 20.62 -13.77 -24.46
C MET A 568 19.84 -12.60 -23.87
N PHE A 569 19.85 -11.43 -24.50
CA PHE A 569 19.04 -10.29 -24.06
C PHE A 569 17.53 -10.55 -24.19
N ALA A 570 17.09 -11.18 -25.29
CA ALA A 570 15.69 -11.53 -25.49
C ALA A 570 15.18 -12.51 -24.41
N THR A 571 15.97 -13.53 -24.10
CA THR A 571 15.63 -14.52 -23.06
C THR A 571 15.79 -13.99 -21.65
N ALA A 572 16.81 -13.18 -21.37
CA ALA A 572 16.96 -12.49 -20.09
C ALA A 572 15.76 -11.58 -19.80
N LEU A 573 15.30 -10.82 -20.80
CA LEU A 573 14.12 -9.97 -20.66
C LEU A 573 12.84 -10.80 -20.45
N GLY A 574 12.68 -11.92 -21.16
CA GLY A 574 11.56 -12.86 -20.93
C GLY A 574 11.57 -13.44 -19.51
N PHE A 575 12.74 -13.82 -19.00
CA PHE A 575 12.91 -14.28 -17.63
C PHE A 575 12.56 -13.19 -16.62
N ILE A 576 13.14 -11.99 -16.78
CA ILE A 576 12.88 -10.84 -15.91
C ILE A 576 11.39 -10.51 -15.91
N GLY A 577 10.73 -10.51 -17.07
CA GLY A 577 9.30 -10.23 -17.15
C GLY A 577 8.45 -11.24 -16.39
N SER A 578 8.74 -12.53 -16.52
CA SER A 578 8.04 -13.59 -15.77
C SER A 578 8.31 -13.50 -14.26
N ALA A 579 9.58 -13.34 -13.88
CA ALA A 579 9.98 -13.29 -12.48
C ALA A 579 9.48 -12.03 -11.77
N PHE A 580 9.55 -10.87 -12.44
CA PHE A 580 9.07 -9.60 -11.91
C PHE A 580 7.57 -9.63 -11.63
N SER A 581 6.75 -10.04 -12.62
CA SER A 581 5.29 -10.08 -12.46
C SER A 581 4.88 -10.98 -11.31
N SER A 582 5.45 -12.18 -11.23
CA SER A 582 5.13 -13.14 -10.16
C SER A 582 5.66 -12.70 -8.79
N THR A 583 6.85 -12.12 -8.73
CA THR A 583 7.40 -11.58 -7.48
C THR A 583 6.58 -10.41 -6.96
N LEU A 584 6.11 -9.53 -7.84
CA LEU A 584 5.27 -8.40 -7.48
C LEU A 584 3.90 -8.87 -6.98
N GLU A 585 3.26 -9.78 -7.70
CA GLU A 585 1.98 -10.39 -7.30
C GLU A 585 2.08 -11.04 -5.91
N ARG A 586 3.13 -11.85 -5.68
CA ARG A 586 3.41 -12.42 -4.37
C ARG A 586 3.71 -11.37 -3.32
N SER A 587 4.47 -10.33 -3.64
CA SER A 587 4.76 -9.25 -2.69
C SER A 587 3.49 -8.52 -2.27
N GLN A 588 2.57 -8.24 -3.21
CA GLN A 588 1.27 -7.64 -2.91
C GLN A 588 0.42 -8.53 -2.02
N ARG A 589 0.37 -9.83 -2.32
CA ARG A 589 -0.31 -10.84 -1.50
C ARG A 589 0.29 -10.89 -0.10
N ASP A 590 1.60 -11.03 0.01
CA ASP A 590 2.33 -11.10 1.28
C ASP A 590 2.13 -9.83 2.12
N ARG A 591 2.11 -8.65 1.50
CA ARG A 591 1.79 -7.37 2.15
C ARG A 591 0.37 -7.33 2.70
N ALA A 592 -0.61 -7.75 1.89
CA ALA A 592 -2.01 -7.81 2.32
C ALA A 592 -2.18 -8.78 3.50
N LEU A 593 -1.57 -9.97 3.41
CA LEU A 593 -1.58 -10.98 4.48
C LEU A 593 -0.85 -10.48 5.73
N TYR A 594 0.29 -9.79 5.59
CA TYR A 594 1.03 -9.20 6.70
C TYR A 594 0.26 -8.09 7.41
N ALA A 595 -0.43 -7.23 6.65
CA ALA A 595 -1.24 -6.14 7.18
C ALA A 595 -2.52 -6.65 7.87
N ALA A 596 -3.11 -7.73 7.35
CA ALA A 596 -4.24 -8.43 7.98
C ALA A 596 -3.81 -9.17 9.25
N GLY A 597 -2.66 -9.85 9.22
CA GLY A 597 -2.07 -10.59 10.34
C GLY A 597 -2.65 -11.99 10.54
N ALA A 598 -3.93 -12.18 10.26
CA ALA A 598 -4.66 -13.45 10.32
C ALA A 598 -5.72 -13.50 9.20
N GLY A 599 -6.37 -14.65 9.01
CA GLY A 599 -7.46 -14.80 8.02
C GLY A 599 -8.58 -13.76 8.21
N LEU A 600 -8.93 -13.50 9.47
CA LEU A 600 -9.86 -12.44 9.88
C LEU A 600 -9.32 -11.76 11.16
N ARG A 601 -9.23 -10.42 11.15
CA ARG A 601 -8.88 -9.63 12.33
C ARG A 601 -9.99 -8.63 12.64
N ILE A 602 -10.47 -8.65 13.87
CA ILE A 602 -11.54 -7.77 14.36
C ILE A 602 -11.00 -6.89 15.47
N ASP A 603 -10.97 -5.58 15.23
CA ASP A 603 -10.69 -4.58 16.26
C ASP A 603 -12.00 -4.30 17.02
N HIS A 604 -12.00 -4.43 18.35
CA HIS A 604 -13.19 -4.22 19.17
C HIS A 604 -12.95 -3.23 20.32
N GLY A 605 -14.01 -2.55 20.74
CA GLY A 605 -13.98 -1.50 21.77
C GLY A 605 -13.94 -2.01 23.21
N GLY A 606 -13.44 -3.23 23.46
CA GLY A 606 -13.52 -3.99 24.72
C GLY A 606 -13.02 -3.26 25.99
N MET A 607 -12.40 -2.09 25.84
CA MET A 607 -11.85 -1.22 26.90
C MET A 607 -12.88 -0.47 27.76
N SER A 608 -14.19 -0.51 27.45
CA SER A 608 -15.17 0.35 28.16
C SER A 608 -15.65 -0.23 29.50
N ARG A 609 -15.36 -1.49 29.80
CA ARG A 609 -15.66 -2.16 31.07
C ARG A 609 -14.44 -3.00 31.46
N PRO A 610 -14.04 -3.06 32.75
CA PRO A 610 -13.20 -4.17 33.18
C PRO A 610 -13.98 -5.43 32.80
N THR A 611 -13.38 -6.36 32.09
CA THR A 611 -13.94 -7.68 31.81
C THR A 611 -12.80 -8.69 32.00
N PRO A 612 -13.09 -9.97 32.29
CA PRO A 612 -12.06 -11.00 32.22
C PRO A 612 -11.47 -11.09 30.78
N LEU A 613 -10.49 -11.96 30.55
CA LEU A 613 -10.28 -12.51 29.19
C LEU A 613 -11.67 -12.89 28.68
N GLN A 614 -12.13 -12.25 27.60
CA GLN A 614 -13.57 -12.22 27.31
C GLN A 614 -14.10 -13.60 26.92
N GLY A 615 -13.19 -14.56 26.73
CA GLY A 615 -13.48 -15.89 26.23
C GLY A 615 -14.12 -15.79 24.86
N ILE A 616 -13.91 -14.67 24.15
CA ILE A 616 -14.46 -14.45 22.82
C ILE A 616 -13.89 -15.50 21.90
N SER A 617 -12.58 -15.71 21.95
CA SER A 617 -11.91 -16.75 21.18
C SER A 617 -12.57 -18.11 21.40
N LYS A 618 -12.72 -18.52 22.66
CA LYS A 618 -13.36 -19.78 23.04
C LYS A 618 -14.81 -19.87 22.58
N ARG A 619 -15.61 -18.81 22.75
CA ARG A 619 -17.02 -18.79 22.35
C ARG A 619 -17.19 -18.90 20.84
N VAL A 620 -16.41 -18.15 20.07
CA VAL A 620 -16.44 -18.22 18.60
C VAL A 620 -16.07 -19.62 18.11
N MET A 621 -15.15 -20.31 18.79
CA MET A 621 -14.82 -21.72 18.52
C MET A 621 -15.94 -22.68 18.96
N ASP A 622 -16.51 -22.51 20.15
CA ASP A 622 -17.59 -23.36 20.71
C ASP A 622 -18.89 -23.24 19.87
N ASP A 623 -19.17 -22.06 19.31
CA ASP A 623 -20.29 -21.79 18.41
C ASP A 623 -20.06 -22.36 16.98
N GLY A 624 -18.87 -22.92 16.71
CA GLY A 624 -18.50 -23.49 15.41
C GLY A 624 -18.30 -22.45 14.29
N LEU A 625 -18.11 -21.18 14.66
CA LEU A 625 -17.95 -20.07 13.70
C LEU A 625 -16.53 -19.93 13.17
N ALA A 626 -15.54 -20.52 13.85
CA ALA A 626 -14.14 -20.51 13.42
C ALA A 626 -13.41 -21.81 13.80
N GLU A 627 -12.38 -22.17 13.04
CA GLU A 627 -11.51 -23.31 13.36
C GLU A 627 -10.58 -22.96 14.54
N TRP A 628 -10.01 -21.76 14.53
CA TRP A 628 -9.20 -21.22 15.61
C TRP A 628 -9.45 -19.73 15.79
N ALA A 629 -9.47 -19.26 17.03
CA ALA A 629 -9.52 -17.85 17.37
C ALA A 629 -8.61 -17.58 18.56
N VAL A 630 -7.97 -16.41 18.59
CA VAL A 630 -7.15 -15.96 19.73
C VAL A 630 -7.40 -14.49 20.02
N GLU A 631 -7.31 -14.16 21.30
CA GLU A 631 -7.40 -12.79 21.78
C GLU A 631 -6.00 -12.13 21.71
N VAL A 632 -5.94 -10.86 21.30
CA VAL A 632 -4.70 -10.08 21.20
C VAL A 632 -4.91 -8.69 21.79
N GLN A 633 -3.91 -8.20 22.53
CA GLN A 633 -3.93 -6.85 23.07
C GLN A 633 -2.79 -6.01 22.50
N ARG A 634 -3.15 -5.02 21.69
CA ARG A 634 -2.22 -4.02 21.17
C ARG A 634 -2.21 -2.76 22.03
N SER A 635 -1.04 -2.38 22.54
CA SER A 635 -0.83 -1.21 23.37
C SER A 635 0.31 -0.34 22.82
N SER A 636 0.25 0.97 23.01
CA SER A 636 1.39 1.84 22.74
C SER A 636 2.35 1.82 23.93
N GLY A 637 3.61 1.46 23.67
CA GLY A 637 4.69 1.51 24.65
C GLY A 637 5.71 2.59 24.34
N HIS A 638 6.68 2.79 25.23
CA HIS A 638 7.84 3.63 25.04
C HIS A 638 9.08 2.94 25.61
N VAL A 639 10.21 3.11 24.93
CA VAL A 639 11.50 2.68 25.44
C VAL A 639 12.01 3.77 26.40
N THR A 640 12.26 3.42 27.65
CA THR A 640 12.59 4.38 28.73
C THR A 640 14.09 4.56 28.96
N THR A 641 14.95 3.99 28.11
CA THR A 641 16.42 4.01 28.27
C THR A 641 17.05 5.33 27.83
N THR A 642 16.41 6.06 26.91
CA THR A 642 16.92 7.33 26.36
C THR A 642 16.23 8.54 27.01
N GLY A 643 16.97 9.64 27.23
CA GLY A 643 16.44 10.87 27.87
C GLY A 643 15.21 11.49 27.19
N PHE A 644 14.96 11.14 25.92
CA PHE A 644 13.67 11.28 25.25
C PHE A 644 13.11 9.89 24.99
N SER A 645 11.88 9.62 25.43
CA SER A 645 11.24 8.31 25.29
C SER A 645 10.81 8.07 23.83
N THR A 646 11.34 7.05 23.18
CA THR A 646 10.91 6.66 21.82
C THR A 646 9.65 5.83 21.88
N ARG A 647 8.62 6.20 21.12
CA ARG A 647 7.34 5.49 21.07
C ARG A 647 7.50 4.18 20.29
N GLY A 648 7.03 3.08 20.89
CA GLY A 648 6.99 1.75 20.31
C GLY A 648 5.61 1.10 20.42
N THR A 649 5.50 -0.12 19.88
CA THR A 649 4.28 -0.93 19.93
C THR A 649 4.51 -2.15 20.82
N LEU A 650 3.64 -2.38 21.80
CA LEU A 650 3.61 -3.62 22.57
C LEU A 650 2.42 -4.46 22.10
N LEU A 651 2.69 -5.69 21.69
CA LEU A 651 1.69 -6.65 21.28
C LEU A 651 1.68 -7.84 22.25
N ALA A 652 0.59 -8.03 22.95
CA ALA A 652 0.41 -9.14 23.87
C ALA A 652 -0.48 -10.21 23.19
N VAL A 653 0.08 -11.40 22.99
CA VAL A 653 -0.54 -12.49 22.20
C VAL A 653 -0.76 -13.75 23.05
N GLU A 654 -1.77 -14.55 22.73
CA GLU A 654 -1.98 -15.86 23.34
C GLU A 654 -0.92 -16.86 22.83
N ALA A 655 0.21 -16.97 23.52
CA ALA A 655 1.42 -17.64 23.05
C ALA A 655 1.20 -19.10 22.57
N ASP A 656 0.33 -19.85 23.25
CA ASP A 656 0.08 -21.27 22.97
C ASP A 656 -0.65 -21.51 21.63
N ASN A 657 -1.54 -20.59 21.24
CA ASN A 657 -2.44 -20.77 20.09
C ASN A 657 -2.19 -19.78 18.94
N PHE A 658 -1.40 -18.72 19.16
CA PHE A 658 -1.20 -17.66 18.16
C PHE A 658 -0.65 -18.19 16.82
N ALA A 659 0.21 -19.21 16.85
CA ALA A 659 0.78 -19.79 15.64
C ALA A 659 -0.26 -20.42 14.69
N LYS A 660 -1.45 -20.81 15.20
CA LYS A 660 -2.53 -21.41 14.40
C LYS A 660 -3.37 -20.40 13.63
N VAL A 661 -3.26 -19.12 13.97
CA VAL A 661 -4.04 -18.03 13.34
C VAL A 661 -3.16 -17.00 12.64
N GLY A 662 -1.93 -16.78 13.12
CA GLY A 662 -1.04 -15.75 12.61
C GLY A 662 -0.41 -16.13 11.28
N TRP A 663 -0.48 -15.25 10.28
CA TRP A 663 0.25 -15.40 9.03
C TRP A 663 1.72 -15.04 9.23
N TYR A 664 2.63 -15.97 8.92
CA TYR A 664 4.06 -15.81 9.15
C TYR A 664 4.88 -16.40 8.01
N ARG A 665 6.03 -15.79 7.70
CA ARG A 665 7.02 -16.34 6.77
C ARG A 665 8.32 -16.73 7.49
N PRO A 666 8.97 -17.84 7.11
CA PRO A 666 10.19 -18.31 7.78
C PRO A 666 11.37 -17.31 7.79
N ASP A 667 11.42 -16.38 6.85
CA ASP A 667 12.51 -15.40 6.75
C ASP A 667 12.40 -14.23 7.75
N PHE A 668 11.33 -14.14 8.53
CA PHE A 668 11.10 -13.05 9.50
C PHE A 668 11.96 -13.12 10.76
N ALA A 669 12.53 -14.29 11.08
CA ALA A 669 13.35 -14.51 12.27
C ALA A 669 14.49 -15.50 12.02
N GLY A 670 15.24 -15.31 10.94
CA GLY A 670 16.40 -16.15 10.62
C GLY A 670 16.09 -17.64 10.43
N GLY A 671 14.88 -17.98 9.97
CA GLY A 671 14.46 -19.36 9.71
C GLY A 671 13.64 -20.04 10.82
N ARG A 672 13.46 -19.41 11.99
CA ARG A 672 12.62 -19.95 13.08
C ARG A 672 11.14 -19.92 12.72
N THR A 673 10.37 -20.92 13.15
CA THR A 673 8.91 -20.94 12.93
C THR A 673 8.17 -20.08 13.95
N LEU A 674 6.91 -19.72 13.66
CA LEU A 674 6.11 -18.92 14.58
C LEU A 674 5.85 -19.68 15.90
N GLU A 675 5.70 -21.00 15.85
CA GLU A 675 5.54 -21.86 17.02
C GLU A 675 6.77 -21.82 17.94
N GLU A 676 7.98 -21.87 17.36
CA GLU A 676 9.22 -21.77 18.13
C GLU A 676 9.33 -20.41 18.82
N LEU A 677 8.93 -19.33 18.14
CA LEU A 677 8.97 -17.98 18.69
C LEU A 677 7.94 -17.78 19.81
N THR A 678 6.70 -18.23 19.63
CA THR A 678 5.66 -18.06 20.66
C THR A 678 5.90 -18.99 21.85
N ALA A 679 6.53 -20.16 21.66
CA ALA A 679 6.95 -21.01 22.77
C ALA A 679 7.96 -20.34 23.70
N LEU A 680 8.79 -19.40 23.20
CA LEU A 680 9.70 -18.60 24.05
C LEU A 680 8.96 -17.58 24.93
N LEU A 681 7.73 -17.22 24.56
CA LEU A 681 6.88 -16.30 25.32
C LEU A 681 6.06 -17.02 26.39
N ALA A 682 5.91 -18.35 26.28
CA ALA A 682 5.06 -19.12 27.15
C ALA A 682 5.41 -18.90 28.63
N PRO A 683 4.42 -18.71 29.51
CA PRO A 683 4.66 -18.47 30.91
C PRO A 683 5.35 -19.69 31.54
N ALA A 684 6.40 -19.45 32.34
CA ALA A 684 7.04 -20.51 33.10
C ALA A 684 6.03 -21.16 34.07
N PRO A 685 6.04 -22.49 34.25
CA PRO A 685 5.19 -23.18 35.23
C PRO A 685 5.32 -22.55 36.62
N GLN A 686 4.20 -22.29 37.29
CA GLN A 686 4.19 -21.64 38.61
C GLN A 686 4.08 -22.68 39.74
N ASP A 687 5.02 -22.63 40.69
CA ASP A 687 5.06 -23.53 41.86
C ASP A 687 4.15 -23.06 43.03
N ARG A 688 3.63 -21.82 43.00
CA ARG A 688 2.80 -21.24 44.08
C ARG A 688 1.63 -20.39 43.53
N PRO A 689 0.46 -20.38 44.20
CA PRO A 689 -0.67 -19.55 43.81
C PRO A 689 -0.35 -18.06 43.98
N GLU A 690 -0.76 -17.25 42.99
CA GLU A 690 -0.63 -15.80 43.04
C GLU A 690 -1.82 -15.17 43.77
N GLY A 691 -1.53 -14.33 44.76
CA GLY A 691 -2.56 -13.67 45.57
C GLY A 691 -2.99 -14.49 46.79
N ILE A 692 -3.82 -13.89 47.64
CA ILE A 692 -4.43 -14.58 48.78
C ILE A 692 -5.88 -14.90 48.44
N LEU A 693 -6.22 -16.19 48.40
CA LEU A 693 -7.59 -16.65 48.16
C LEU A 693 -8.45 -16.33 49.39
N LEU A 694 -9.51 -15.55 49.19
CA LEU A 694 -10.44 -15.19 50.25
C LEU A 694 -11.52 -16.28 50.39
N PRO A 695 -12.06 -16.48 51.62
CA PRO A 695 -13.23 -17.33 51.85
C PRO A 695 -14.39 -16.96 50.92
N LYS A 696 -15.10 -17.99 50.41
CA LYS A 696 -16.23 -17.80 49.45
C LYS A 696 -17.35 -16.90 50.00
N GLU A 697 -17.51 -16.87 51.31
CA GLU A 697 -18.57 -16.14 52.02
C GLU A 697 -18.11 -14.75 52.51
N ALA A 698 -16.91 -14.30 52.15
CA ALA A 698 -16.40 -12.98 52.53
C ALA A 698 -17.24 -11.86 51.89
N THR A 699 -17.78 -10.96 52.72
CA THR A 699 -18.59 -9.81 52.30
C THR A 699 -17.82 -8.49 52.36
N SER A 700 -16.88 -8.34 53.30
CA SER A 700 -16.02 -7.16 53.42
C SER A 700 -14.57 -7.53 53.74
N LEU A 701 -13.65 -6.68 53.32
CA LEU A 701 -12.23 -6.76 53.62
C LEU A 701 -11.90 -5.74 54.72
N THR A 702 -11.25 -6.20 55.79
CA THR A 702 -10.78 -5.35 56.88
C THR A 702 -9.26 -5.25 56.89
N VAL A 703 -8.74 -4.04 57.07
CA VAL A 703 -7.29 -3.79 57.17
C VAL A 703 -7.03 -2.83 58.32
N SER A 704 -6.26 -3.26 59.31
CA SER A 704 -5.74 -2.39 60.36
C SER A 704 -4.53 -1.63 59.82
N VAL A 705 -4.63 -0.30 59.73
CA VAL A 705 -3.56 0.56 59.20
C VAL A 705 -3.32 1.81 60.05
N GLN A 706 -2.10 2.35 59.98
CA GLN A 706 -1.74 3.65 60.53
C GLN A 706 -0.93 4.44 59.49
N PRO A 707 -1.42 5.59 58.97
CA PRO A 707 -0.62 6.46 58.10
C PRO A 707 0.38 7.27 58.94
N SER A 708 1.58 7.51 58.40
CA SER A 708 2.60 8.32 59.10
C SER A 708 2.20 9.79 59.25
N ARG A 709 1.38 10.30 58.32
CA ARG A 709 0.77 11.64 58.35
C ARG A 709 -0.68 11.56 57.85
N PRO A 710 -1.65 12.23 58.50
CA PRO A 710 -3.03 12.25 58.04
C PRO A 710 -3.13 13.00 56.70
N ASN A 711 -3.73 12.36 55.69
CA ASN A 711 -4.00 12.98 54.40
C ASN A 711 -5.33 12.47 53.82
N SER A 712 -6.37 13.31 53.85
CA SER A 712 -7.70 12.97 53.34
C SER A 712 -7.78 12.84 51.82
N ASN A 713 -6.73 13.22 51.09
CA ASN A 713 -6.66 13.00 49.64
C ASN A 713 -6.18 11.59 49.28
N LEU A 714 -5.64 10.83 50.24
CA LEU A 714 -5.15 9.47 50.06
C LEU A 714 -6.20 8.46 50.53
N SER A 715 -6.39 7.42 49.74
CA SER A 715 -7.28 6.30 50.06
C SER A 715 -6.56 4.98 49.90
N LEU A 716 -6.85 4.03 50.79
CA LEU A 716 -6.43 2.64 50.67
C LEU A 716 -7.46 1.89 49.81
N ARG A 717 -6.96 1.16 48.83
CA ARG A 717 -7.74 0.30 47.95
C ARG A 717 -7.15 -1.10 47.93
N ALA A 718 -8.00 -2.08 47.71
CA ALA A 718 -7.60 -3.45 47.44
C ALA A 718 -7.92 -3.80 46.00
N ARG A 719 -6.99 -4.43 45.28
CA ARG A 719 -7.27 -5.02 43.97
C ARG A 719 -7.57 -6.49 44.13
N LEU A 720 -8.73 -6.91 43.64
CA LEU A 720 -9.20 -8.29 43.69
C LEU A 720 -9.43 -8.84 42.29
N LYS A 721 -9.42 -10.18 42.22
CA LYS A 721 -9.75 -10.97 41.05
C LYS A 721 -10.84 -11.98 41.40
N ASP A 722 -11.84 -12.13 40.56
CA ASP A 722 -12.88 -13.15 40.73
C ASP A 722 -12.48 -14.50 40.10
N VAL A 723 -13.34 -15.52 40.24
CA VAL A 723 -13.10 -16.86 39.68
C VAL A 723 -13.00 -16.89 38.14
N HIS A 724 -13.65 -15.95 37.45
CA HIS A 724 -13.62 -15.84 35.99
C HIS A 724 -12.43 -15.01 35.48
N GLY A 725 -11.69 -14.36 36.38
CA GLY A 725 -10.55 -13.51 36.05
C GLY A 725 -10.86 -12.02 35.86
N TYR A 726 -12.03 -11.57 36.31
CA TYR A 726 -12.43 -10.18 36.39
C TYR A 726 -11.61 -9.44 37.46
N HIS A 727 -10.90 -8.39 37.08
CA HIS A 727 -10.13 -7.55 38.00
C HIS A 727 -10.93 -6.31 38.40
N PHE A 728 -10.97 -6.01 39.69
CA PHE A 728 -11.65 -4.83 40.21
C PHE A 728 -10.98 -4.26 41.45
N ASP A 729 -11.21 -2.98 41.68
CA ASP A 729 -10.74 -2.29 42.87
C ASP A 729 -11.89 -2.17 43.87
N VAL A 730 -11.57 -2.35 45.15
CA VAL A 730 -12.44 -2.11 46.30
C VAL A 730 -11.87 -0.96 47.11
N HIS A 731 -12.73 -0.03 47.52
CA HIS A 731 -12.32 1.06 48.42
C HIS A 731 -12.41 0.59 49.87
N ILE A 732 -11.27 0.63 50.58
CA ILE A 732 -11.17 0.19 51.98
C ILE A 732 -11.37 1.36 52.94
N GLY A 733 -10.85 2.55 52.61
CA GLY A 733 -11.11 3.77 53.38
C GLY A 733 -10.12 4.91 53.12
N ASP A 734 -10.48 6.12 53.57
CA ASP A 734 -9.65 7.32 53.47
C ASP A 734 -8.64 7.47 54.63
N LEU A 735 -7.47 8.03 54.33
CA LEU A 735 -6.30 8.06 55.23
C LEU A 735 -6.12 9.38 55.98
N GLY A 736 -7.23 10.07 56.29
CA GLY A 736 -7.26 11.37 56.96
C GLY A 736 -7.17 11.34 58.50
N PHE A 737 -6.60 10.29 59.11
CA PHE A 737 -6.60 10.08 60.57
C PHE A 737 -5.19 9.91 61.15
N ARG A 738 -5.07 9.94 62.48
CA ARG A 738 -3.83 9.67 63.23
C ARG A 738 -4.00 8.42 64.10
N GLY A 739 -2.93 7.65 64.27
CA GLY A 739 -2.93 6.39 65.04
C GLY A 739 -3.52 5.21 64.27
N TRP A 740 -3.60 4.05 64.93
CA TRP A 740 -4.18 2.83 64.35
C TRP A 740 -5.69 2.96 64.17
N LYS A 741 -6.15 2.56 62.99
CA LYS A 741 -7.58 2.41 62.70
C LYS A 741 -7.80 1.16 61.87
N ARG A 742 -8.80 0.37 62.23
CA ARG A 742 -9.29 -0.73 61.40
C ARG A 742 -10.24 -0.14 60.36
N LEU A 743 -9.86 -0.24 59.08
CA LEU A 743 -10.68 0.15 57.94
C LEU A 743 -11.42 -1.06 57.41
N GLU A 744 -12.62 -0.86 56.89
CA GLU A 744 -13.48 -1.90 56.35
C GLU A 744 -14.06 -1.43 55.01
N GLY A 745 -13.88 -2.24 53.97
CA GLY A 745 -14.46 -2.01 52.65
C GLY A 745 -15.28 -3.21 52.21
N GLU A 746 -16.54 -2.98 51.82
CA GLU A 746 -17.39 -4.01 51.20
C GLU A 746 -16.76 -4.46 49.87
N ILE A 747 -16.80 -5.76 49.59
CA ILE A 747 -16.27 -6.32 48.33
C ILE A 747 -17.24 -5.99 47.20
N LEU A 748 -17.22 -4.73 46.77
CA LEU A 748 -18.03 -4.20 45.68
C LEU A 748 -17.12 -3.46 44.69
N PRO A 749 -17.29 -3.69 43.38
CA PRO A 749 -16.45 -3.07 42.37
C PRO A 749 -16.66 -1.55 42.36
N LEU A 750 -15.55 -0.80 42.46
CA LEU A 750 -15.56 0.66 42.33
C LEU A 750 -15.97 1.08 40.91
N LEU A 751 -17.16 1.65 40.77
CA LEU A 751 -17.58 2.31 39.53
C LEU A 751 -16.79 3.61 39.36
N THR A 752 -15.88 3.63 38.38
CA THR A 752 -15.16 4.87 38.03
C THR A 752 -16.18 5.85 37.42
N ARG A 753 -16.42 7.00 38.07
CA ARG A 753 -17.27 8.09 37.54
C ARG A 753 -16.67 8.65 36.23
N GLY A 754 -16.99 8.00 35.12
CA GLY A 754 -16.88 8.56 33.78
C GLY A 754 -18.18 9.31 33.45
N SER A 755 -18.04 10.52 32.92
CA SER A 755 -19.09 11.45 32.53
C SER A 755 -20.31 10.79 31.83
N ARG A 756 -21.52 11.17 32.27
CA ARG A 756 -22.84 10.91 31.63
C ARG A 756 -23.38 9.47 31.60
N SER A 757 -23.18 8.67 32.64
CA SER A 757 -23.98 7.45 32.85
C SER A 757 -24.57 7.48 34.25
N GLN A 758 -25.77 8.07 34.35
CA GLN A 758 -26.59 8.04 35.57
C GLN A 758 -27.67 6.95 35.49
N ASP A 759 -27.85 6.31 34.33
CA ASP A 759 -28.76 5.18 34.14
C ASP A 759 -28.00 3.90 33.80
N ARG A 760 -27.78 3.08 34.83
CA ARG A 760 -27.93 1.62 34.82
C ARG A 760 -27.58 1.09 36.20
N GLU A 761 -28.61 0.91 37.03
CA GLU A 761 -28.59 -0.08 38.10
C GLU A 761 -28.29 -1.44 37.46
N GLY A 762 -27.02 -1.83 37.53
CA GLY A 762 -26.49 -3.07 37.03
C GLY A 762 -25.13 -3.23 37.68
N LEU A 763 -25.13 -3.60 38.97
CA LEU A 763 -23.95 -4.12 39.64
C LEU A 763 -23.32 -5.16 38.72
N ILE A 764 -22.06 -4.96 38.35
CA ILE A 764 -21.33 -5.97 37.59
C ILE A 764 -21.29 -7.22 38.47
N PRO A 765 -21.87 -8.36 38.06
CA PRO A 765 -21.95 -9.54 38.91
C PRO A 765 -20.53 -10.09 39.11
N ILE A 766 -19.99 -9.91 40.31
CA ILE A 766 -18.73 -10.53 40.75
C ILE A 766 -19.05 -11.92 41.33
N THR A 767 -18.23 -12.92 41.02
CA THR A 767 -18.48 -14.31 41.46
C THR A 767 -17.39 -14.79 42.42
N PRO A 768 -17.72 -15.21 43.66
CA PRO A 768 -16.74 -15.75 44.60
C PRO A 768 -16.25 -17.16 44.20
N PRO A 769 -15.09 -17.63 44.70
CA PRO A 769 -14.18 -16.95 45.63
C PRO A 769 -13.38 -15.84 44.96
N HIS A 770 -13.01 -14.83 45.75
CA HIS A 770 -12.19 -13.70 45.32
C HIS A 770 -10.74 -13.90 45.75
N THR A 771 -9.79 -13.46 44.95
CA THR A 771 -8.36 -13.48 45.27
C THR A 771 -7.87 -12.04 45.46
N LEU A 772 -7.28 -11.74 46.61
CA LEU A 772 -6.62 -10.46 46.87
C LEU A 772 -5.27 -10.43 46.15
N LEU A 773 -5.09 -9.46 45.25
CA LEU A 773 -3.87 -9.29 44.45
C LEU A 773 -2.94 -8.21 44.99
N SER A 774 -3.46 -7.12 45.53
CA SER A 774 -2.64 -6.06 46.12
C SER A 774 -3.42 -5.10 47.01
N LEU A 775 -2.69 -4.42 47.91
CA LEU A 775 -3.14 -3.29 48.70
C LEU A 775 -2.42 -2.02 48.20
N GLN A 776 -3.20 -1.05 47.74
CA GLN A 776 -2.71 0.10 46.99
C GLN A 776 -3.13 1.42 47.63
N ILE A 777 -2.23 2.40 47.62
CA ILE A 777 -2.47 3.75 48.09
C ILE A 777 -2.68 4.63 46.86
N THR A 778 -3.85 5.26 46.77
CA THR A 778 -4.23 6.10 45.62
C THR A 778 -4.61 7.50 46.09
N GLY A 779 -4.31 8.52 45.27
CA GLY A 779 -4.64 9.92 45.56
C GLY A 779 -5.39 10.60 44.43
N ARG A 780 -6.34 11.51 44.75
CA ARG A 780 -7.14 12.24 43.74
C ARG A 780 -6.32 13.09 42.75
N ARG A 781 -5.13 13.53 43.16
CA ARG A 781 -4.20 14.35 42.34
C ARG A 781 -2.80 13.71 42.24
N GLY A 782 -2.71 12.39 42.37
CA GLY A 782 -1.43 11.69 42.58
C GLY A 782 -0.89 11.87 44.01
N ILE A 783 0.29 11.31 44.28
CA ILE A 783 0.92 11.31 45.62
C ILE A 783 2.31 11.95 45.49
N PRO A 784 2.40 13.29 45.54
CA PRO A 784 3.67 13.99 45.32
C PRO A 784 4.62 13.89 46.52
N ASP A 785 4.09 13.76 47.73
CA ASP A 785 4.87 13.83 48.97
C ASP A 785 5.38 12.44 49.41
N PRO A 786 6.59 12.35 50.00
CA PRO A 786 7.05 11.14 50.67
C PRO A 786 6.14 10.79 51.85
N GLY A 787 6.03 9.50 52.13
CA GLY A 787 5.22 9.02 53.24
C GLY A 787 5.50 7.57 53.61
N ALA A 788 4.82 7.11 54.64
CA ALA A 788 4.85 5.72 55.05
C ALA A 788 3.47 5.29 55.59
N MET A 789 3.15 4.02 55.43
CA MET A 789 1.95 3.37 55.93
C MET A 789 2.36 2.12 56.71
N PHE A 790 1.78 1.95 57.89
CA PHE A 790 1.95 0.76 58.70
C PHE A 790 0.72 -0.14 58.56
N PHE A 791 0.92 -1.43 58.29
CA PHE A 791 -0.12 -2.45 58.21
C PHE A 791 0.01 -3.42 59.40
N GLY A 792 -1.11 -3.70 60.06
CA GLY A 792 -1.15 -4.53 61.28
C GLY A 792 -1.80 -5.89 61.04
N GLU A 793 -3.06 -5.91 60.62
CA GLU A 793 -3.83 -7.13 60.40
C GLU A 793 -4.68 -6.96 59.14
N LEU A 794 -4.72 -8.00 58.30
CA LEU A 794 -5.61 -8.18 57.17
C LEU A 794 -6.62 -9.26 57.54
N GLY A 795 -7.91 -8.93 57.47
CA GLY A 795 -8.99 -9.87 57.74
C GLY A 795 -10.13 -9.74 56.76
N VAL A 796 -11.07 -10.68 56.83
CA VAL A 796 -12.34 -10.64 56.10
C VAL A 796 -13.49 -10.82 57.08
N ASN A 797 -14.62 -10.17 56.81
CA ASN A 797 -15.85 -10.46 57.52
C ASN A 797 -16.74 -11.31 56.62
N GLY A 798 -17.36 -12.33 57.22
CA GLY A 798 -18.39 -13.14 56.59
C GLY A 798 -19.54 -13.44 57.57
N PRO A 799 -20.52 -14.25 57.18
CA PRO A 799 -21.65 -14.62 58.03
C PRO A 799 -21.23 -15.36 59.31
N ASN A 800 -20.04 -15.99 59.33
CA ASN A 800 -19.49 -16.70 60.47
C ASN A 800 -18.60 -15.85 61.40
N GLY A 801 -18.50 -14.53 61.16
CA GLY A 801 -17.67 -13.59 61.92
C GLY A 801 -16.42 -13.11 61.18
N ALA A 802 -15.54 -12.41 61.90
CA ALA A 802 -14.28 -11.87 61.37
C ALA A 802 -13.18 -12.95 61.40
N GLU A 803 -12.55 -13.21 60.25
CA GLU A 803 -11.42 -14.14 60.09
C GLU A 803 -10.15 -13.36 59.74
N ILE A 804 -9.04 -13.62 60.44
CA ILE A 804 -7.75 -13.01 60.14
C ILE A 804 -7.09 -13.81 59.00
N VAL A 805 -6.78 -13.13 57.91
CA VAL A 805 -6.17 -13.68 56.70
C VAL A 805 -4.65 -13.60 56.78
N ASP A 806 -4.10 -12.48 57.24
CA ASP A 806 -2.67 -12.27 57.43
C ASP A 806 -2.43 -11.25 58.57
N SER A 807 -1.43 -11.47 59.41
CA SER A 807 -1.09 -10.60 60.54
C SER A 807 0.23 -9.83 60.35
N PHE A 808 0.82 -9.87 59.15
CA PHE A 808 2.03 -9.15 58.75
C PHE A 808 3.26 -9.39 59.65
N HIS A 809 3.30 -10.51 60.39
CA HIS A 809 4.44 -10.85 61.25
C HIS A 809 5.68 -11.27 60.45
N SER A 810 5.48 -12.01 59.35
CA SER A 810 6.52 -12.31 58.36
C SER A 810 6.19 -11.62 57.05
N LEU A 811 7.20 -10.99 56.46
CA LEU A 811 7.12 -10.32 55.16
C LEU A 811 7.62 -11.20 54.01
N ASP A 812 7.96 -12.48 54.27
CA ASP A 812 8.58 -13.37 53.27
C ASP A 812 7.68 -13.59 52.03
N ASN A 813 6.36 -13.46 52.21
CA ASN A 813 5.35 -13.60 51.16
C ASN A 813 4.81 -12.25 50.65
N TRP A 814 5.38 -11.13 51.08
CA TRP A 814 4.95 -9.79 50.68
C TRP A 814 6.04 -9.07 49.90
N GLN A 815 5.63 -8.40 48.82
CA GLN A 815 6.51 -7.67 47.92
C GLN A 815 5.97 -6.26 47.71
N ILE A 816 6.87 -5.32 47.42
CA ILE A 816 6.49 -3.99 46.95
C ILE A 816 6.01 -4.06 45.50
N ILE A 817 5.06 -3.21 45.14
CA ILE A 817 4.75 -2.92 43.74
C ILE A 817 5.81 -1.92 43.27
N GLU A 818 6.87 -2.42 42.63
CA GLU A 818 8.01 -1.61 42.19
C GLU A 818 7.60 -0.64 41.07
N ASP A 819 8.11 0.60 41.12
CA ASP A 819 8.03 1.48 39.95
C ASP A 819 9.27 1.28 39.08
N TYR A 820 9.15 0.45 38.05
CA TYR A 820 10.26 0.15 37.15
C TYR A 820 10.75 1.35 36.33
N SER A 821 10.02 2.48 36.31
CA SER A 821 10.55 3.73 35.73
C SER A 821 11.63 4.37 36.59
N ARG A 822 11.61 4.13 37.91
CA ARG A 822 12.56 4.64 38.92
C ARG A 822 12.66 3.64 40.08
N PRO A 823 13.39 2.53 39.89
CA PRO A 823 13.46 1.47 40.90
C PRO A 823 14.13 1.95 42.19
N GLY A 824 13.71 1.37 43.32
CA GLY A 824 14.31 1.62 44.64
C GLY A 824 13.75 2.84 45.38
N LEU A 825 12.65 3.43 44.90
CA LEU A 825 11.94 4.52 45.59
C LEU A 825 10.96 4.04 46.67
N TYR A 826 10.74 2.73 46.76
CA TYR A 826 9.82 2.10 47.72
C TYR A 826 10.57 1.12 48.62
N GLY A 827 10.07 0.96 49.84
CA GLY A 827 10.63 0.02 50.81
C GLY A 827 9.54 -0.66 51.63
N LEU A 828 9.75 -1.93 51.97
CA LEU A 828 8.89 -2.72 52.83
C LEU A 828 9.76 -3.38 53.91
N GLU A 829 9.51 -3.04 55.17
CA GLU A 829 10.31 -3.46 56.32
C GLU A 829 9.41 -3.84 57.49
N SER A 830 9.90 -4.70 58.38
CA SER A 830 9.23 -4.96 59.66
C SER A 830 9.54 -3.83 60.64
N SER A 831 8.52 -3.31 61.32
CA SER A 831 8.65 -2.23 62.30
C SER A 831 8.21 -2.67 63.68
N GLU A 832 9.11 -2.50 64.66
CA GLU A 832 8.84 -2.73 66.09
C GLU A 832 8.47 -1.43 66.83
N SER A 833 8.63 -0.27 66.17
CA SER A 833 8.41 1.05 66.81
C SER A 833 6.96 1.51 66.72
N VAL A 834 6.23 1.10 65.67
CA VAL A 834 4.81 1.43 65.47
C VAL A 834 4.06 0.12 65.29
N VAL A 835 3.46 -0.39 66.37
CA VAL A 835 2.86 -1.73 66.41
C VAL A 835 1.39 -1.65 66.78
N LEU A 836 0.58 -2.55 66.23
CA LEU A 836 -0.83 -2.69 66.62
C LEU A 836 -0.88 -3.15 68.09
N PRO A 837 -1.78 -2.63 68.94
CA PRO A 837 -1.96 -3.13 70.30
C PRO A 837 -2.22 -4.66 70.27
N ALA A 838 -1.43 -5.43 71.02
CA ALA A 838 -1.36 -6.90 71.02
C ALA A 838 -0.54 -7.60 69.90
N SER A 839 0.15 -6.83 69.05
CA SER A 839 1.13 -7.36 68.07
C SER A 839 2.58 -7.08 68.48
N VAL A 840 3.52 -7.89 67.99
CA VAL A 840 4.97 -7.76 68.21
C VAL A 840 5.67 -6.95 67.10
N SER A 841 5.11 -6.93 65.89
CA SER A 841 5.63 -6.21 64.73
C SER A 841 4.51 -5.70 63.82
N SER A 842 4.82 -4.75 62.94
CA SER A 842 3.94 -4.31 61.84
C SER A 842 4.71 -4.17 60.53
N ALA A 843 4.03 -4.26 59.39
CA ALA A 843 4.66 -4.00 58.10
C ALA A 843 4.70 -2.50 57.83
N ARG A 844 5.89 -1.94 57.64
CA ARG A 844 6.08 -0.55 57.23
C ARG A 844 6.35 -0.49 55.73
N TYR A 845 5.41 0.06 54.98
CA TYR A 845 5.59 0.44 53.58
C TYR A 845 5.94 1.93 53.48
N SER A 846 7.05 2.28 52.85
CA SER A 846 7.49 3.67 52.66
C SER A 846 7.71 4.01 51.19
N TRP A 847 7.47 5.26 50.83
CA TRP A 847 7.69 5.77 49.47
C TRP A 847 8.34 7.16 49.45
N ALA A 848 9.18 7.37 48.43
CA ALA A 848 9.81 8.65 48.11
C ALA A 848 8.99 9.48 47.09
N PRO A 849 9.22 10.81 46.99
CA PRO A 849 8.59 11.65 45.97
C PRO A 849 9.15 11.34 44.57
N GLY A 850 8.40 11.73 43.53
CA GLY A 850 8.90 11.72 42.15
C GLY A 850 8.71 10.43 41.35
N SER A 851 7.89 9.50 41.85
CA SER A 851 7.41 8.32 41.11
C SER A 851 5.98 8.55 40.58
N ILE A 852 5.73 8.05 39.37
CA ILE A 852 4.40 8.02 38.73
C ILE A 852 3.72 6.65 38.84
N GLY A 853 4.44 5.63 39.31
CA GLY A 853 3.93 4.29 39.54
C GLY A 853 2.93 4.18 40.68
N LEU A 854 2.22 3.05 40.70
CA LEU A 854 1.30 2.68 41.75
C LEU A 854 2.07 2.42 43.05
N ARG A 855 1.54 2.93 44.17
CA ARG A 855 2.14 2.72 45.50
C ARG A 855 1.37 1.63 46.21
N GLY A 856 2.04 0.60 46.67
CA GLY A 856 1.38 -0.49 47.38
C GLY A 856 2.26 -1.70 47.61
N ILE A 857 1.65 -2.69 48.24
CA ILE A 857 2.23 -4.00 48.53
C ILE A 857 1.34 -5.09 47.93
N ARG A 858 1.96 -6.22 47.59
CA ARG A 858 1.26 -7.40 47.06
C ARG A 858 1.75 -8.69 47.72
N PRO A 859 0.87 -9.67 47.91
CA PRO A 859 1.29 -11.01 48.31
C PRO A 859 1.85 -11.80 47.11
N GLY A 860 2.68 -12.81 47.40
CA GLY A 860 3.23 -13.76 46.43
C GLY A 860 4.73 -13.60 46.17
N PRO A 861 5.30 -14.42 45.27
CA PRO A 861 6.74 -14.41 44.99
C PRO A 861 7.19 -13.10 44.29
N PRO A 862 8.50 -12.81 44.26
CA PRO A 862 9.07 -11.71 43.48
C PRO A 862 8.62 -11.74 42.01
N GLU A 863 8.41 -10.57 41.44
CA GLU A 863 7.93 -10.46 40.06
C GLU A 863 9.04 -10.86 39.10
N ARG A 864 8.73 -11.73 38.15
CA ARG A 864 9.67 -12.07 37.07
C ARG A 864 9.44 -11.12 35.89
N PRO A 865 10.49 -10.69 35.19
CA PRO A 865 10.34 -9.96 33.94
C PRO A 865 9.51 -10.74 32.91
N LEU A 866 8.76 -10.04 32.06
CA LEU A 866 8.01 -10.69 30.98
C LEU A 866 8.98 -11.20 29.91
N PRO A 867 8.94 -12.50 29.55
CA PRO A 867 9.61 -12.96 28.34
C PRO A 867 9.09 -12.17 27.14
N ALA A 868 10.00 -11.65 26.31
CA ALA A 868 9.65 -10.82 25.17
C ALA A 868 10.44 -11.17 23.92
N LEU A 869 9.76 -11.10 22.76
CA LEU A 869 10.39 -10.99 21.45
C LEU A 869 10.48 -9.51 21.09
N VAL A 870 11.63 -9.06 20.60
CA VAL A 870 11.85 -7.64 20.30
C VAL A 870 12.36 -7.45 18.88
N SER A 871 12.12 -6.27 18.32
CA SER A 871 12.68 -5.90 17.03
C SER A 871 14.15 -5.47 17.11
N GLN A 872 14.90 -5.57 16.01
CA GLN A 872 16.28 -5.09 15.95
C GLN A 872 16.41 -3.59 16.36
N PRO A 873 15.54 -2.66 15.89
CA PRO A 873 15.58 -1.28 16.35
C PRO A 873 15.32 -1.10 17.85
N PHE A 874 14.56 -2.01 18.49
CA PHE A 874 14.37 -1.95 19.94
C PHE A 874 15.68 -2.26 20.67
N LEU A 875 16.45 -3.27 20.23
CA LEU A 875 17.75 -3.56 20.82
C LEU A 875 18.73 -2.41 20.66
N ASP A 876 18.82 -1.86 19.45
CA ASP A 876 19.74 -0.77 19.15
C ASP A 876 19.43 0.49 19.99
N LEU A 877 18.14 0.77 20.24
CA LEU A 877 17.69 1.88 21.10
C LEU A 877 17.86 1.60 22.60
N ALA A 878 17.68 0.35 23.01
CA ALA A 878 17.77 -0.06 24.41
C ALA A 878 19.22 -0.36 24.85
N ASP A 879 20.17 -0.35 23.92
CA ASP A 879 21.56 -0.80 24.10
C ASP A 879 21.59 -2.12 24.89
N ALA A 880 20.92 -3.13 24.32
CA ALA A 880 20.63 -4.39 24.98
C ALA A 880 21.01 -5.59 24.12
N GLU A 881 21.33 -6.71 24.79
CA GLU A 881 21.56 -8.00 24.15
C GLU A 881 20.46 -9.01 24.50
N VAL A 882 20.42 -10.14 23.79
CA VAL A 882 19.49 -11.23 24.12
C VAL A 882 19.84 -11.80 25.50
N GLY A 883 18.85 -11.88 26.39
CA GLY A 883 18.99 -12.25 27.80
C GLY A 883 18.93 -11.05 28.76
N ASP A 884 19.08 -9.83 28.25
CA ASP A 884 18.97 -8.63 29.08
C ASP A 884 17.52 -8.34 29.49
N VAL A 885 17.40 -7.72 30.68
CA VAL A 885 16.14 -7.16 31.16
C VAL A 885 16.12 -5.66 30.89
N ARG A 886 15.06 -5.16 30.26
CA ARG A 886 14.84 -3.75 29.97
C ARG A 886 13.43 -3.33 30.37
N THR A 887 13.26 -2.06 30.74
CA THR A 887 11.94 -1.53 31.12
C THR A 887 11.22 -0.99 29.89
N VAL A 888 9.95 -1.38 29.73
CA VAL A 888 9.02 -0.82 28.74
C VAL A 888 7.98 0.02 29.46
N GLY A 889 7.94 1.32 29.15
CA GLY A 889 6.95 2.24 29.68
C GLY A 889 5.65 2.18 28.89
N LEU A 890 4.52 2.02 29.57
CA LEU A 890 3.18 2.17 29.00
C LEU A 890 2.62 3.55 29.36
N SER A 891 1.35 3.81 29.02
CA SER A 891 0.74 5.14 29.21
C SER A 891 0.73 5.62 30.66
N THR A 892 0.64 4.71 31.64
CA THR A 892 0.46 5.06 33.07
C THR A 892 1.32 4.25 34.05
N PHE A 893 2.07 3.25 33.56
CA PHE A 893 2.94 2.38 34.36
C PHE A 893 4.05 1.81 33.48
N SER A 894 5.04 1.13 34.06
CA SER A 894 6.13 0.48 33.32
C SER A 894 6.30 -0.97 33.73
N LEU A 895 6.74 -1.83 32.82
CA LEU A 895 6.96 -3.25 33.08
C LEU A 895 8.38 -3.68 32.65
N PRO A 896 9.03 -4.59 33.38
CA PRO A 896 10.31 -5.16 32.99
C PRO A 896 10.10 -6.30 32.00
N VAL A 897 10.80 -6.28 30.88
CA VAL A 897 10.79 -7.33 29.86
C VAL A 897 12.17 -7.97 29.75
N GLU A 898 12.23 -9.30 29.71
CA GLU A 898 13.44 -10.08 29.42
C GLU A 898 13.45 -10.45 27.94
N ILE A 899 14.50 -10.05 27.24
CA ILE A 899 14.64 -10.29 25.80
C ILE A 899 15.00 -11.76 25.56
N LYS A 900 14.08 -12.54 24.99
CA LYS A 900 14.31 -13.96 24.66
C LYS A 900 14.84 -14.19 23.24
N ALA A 901 14.38 -13.39 22.29
CA ALA A 901 14.85 -13.46 20.91
C ALA A 901 14.59 -12.13 20.17
N VAL A 902 15.31 -11.97 19.08
CA VAL A 902 15.16 -10.86 18.13
C VAL A 902 14.40 -11.37 16.92
N VAL A 903 13.43 -10.58 16.46
CA VAL A 903 12.66 -10.84 15.25
C VAL A 903 12.75 -9.63 14.32
N ASP A 904 13.02 -9.87 13.04
CA ASP A 904 13.04 -8.79 12.05
C ASP A 904 11.61 -8.31 11.78
N TYR A 905 10.69 -9.26 11.60
CA TYR A 905 9.27 -8.98 11.36
C TYR A 905 8.40 -9.87 12.26
N PHE A 906 7.25 -9.35 12.67
CA PHE A 906 6.23 -10.11 13.39
C PHE A 906 4.86 -9.73 12.83
N PRO A 907 3.87 -10.63 12.71
CA PRO A 907 2.60 -10.32 12.04
C PRO A 907 2.06 -8.95 12.45
N THR A 908 1.84 -8.06 11.46
CA THR A 908 1.33 -6.68 11.61
C THR A 908 2.27 -5.64 12.25
N LEU A 909 3.49 -6.01 12.64
CA LEU A 909 4.45 -5.13 13.33
C LEU A 909 5.64 -4.80 12.41
N ASP A 910 5.69 -3.59 11.87
CA ASP A 910 6.82 -3.15 11.04
C ASP A 910 7.92 -2.48 11.89
N PRO A 911 9.15 -3.02 11.94
CA PRO A 911 10.27 -2.38 12.64
C PRO A 911 10.68 -1.02 12.02
N SER A 912 10.35 -0.77 10.75
CA SER A 912 10.72 0.46 10.03
C SER A 912 9.89 1.67 10.50
N GLU A 913 8.65 1.44 10.93
CA GLU A 913 7.78 2.47 11.49
C GLU A 913 8.12 2.75 12.97
N ARG A 914 8.14 1.70 13.80
CA ARG A 914 8.34 1.80 15.25
C ARG A 914 9.00 0.55 15.82
N PRO A 915 9.86 0.68 16.85
CA PRO A 915 10.32 -0.47 17.61
C PRO A 915 9.14 -1.19 18.27
N PHE A 916 9.20 -2.51 18.36
CA PHE A 916 8.10 -3.30 18.93
C PHE A 916 8.59 -4.39 19.88
N VAL A 917 7.67 -4.79 20.77
CA VAL A 917 7.86 -5.83 21.78
C VAL A 917 6.63 -6.74 21.77
N VAL A 918 6.83 -8.05 21.67
CA VAL A 918 5.78 -9.06 21.73
C VAL A 918 5.91 -9.84 23.03
N VAL A 919 4.81 -10.02 23.76
CA VAL A 919 4.75 -10.72 25.06
C VAL A 919 3.54 -11.64 25.14
N ASP A 920 3.50 -12.52 26.14
CA ASP A 920 2.32 -13.34 26.43
C ASP A 920 1.15 -12.51 27.00
N LEU A 921 -0.06 -12.73 26.48
CA LEU A 921 -1.27 -12.00 26.84
C LEU A 921 -1.69 -12.23 28.29
N ALA A 922 -1.72 -13.49 28.75
CA ALA A 922 -2.16 -13.81 30.09
C ALA A 922 -1.22 -13.18 31.14
N THR A 923 0.09 -13.22 30.89
CA THR A 923 1.11 -12.60 31.73
C THR A 923 1.07 -11.08 31.69
N PHE A 924 0.85 -10.50 30.52
CA PHE A 924 0.69 -9.06 30.38
C PHE A 924 -0.53 -8.51 31.13
N ILE A 925 -1.71 -9.13 30.97
CA ILE A 925 -2.93 -8.70 31.69
C ILE A 925 -2.71 -8.80 33.21
N ARG A 926 -2.07 -9.88 33.67
CA ARG A 926 -1.78 -10.11 35.09
C ARG A 926 -0.87 -9.03 35.67
N GLN A 927 0.28 -8.78 35.05
CA GLN A 927 1.24 -7.78 35.55
C GLN A 927 0.75 -6.34 35.34
N SER A 928 0.07 -6.04 34.23
CA SER A 928 -0.54 -4.71 34.05
C SER A 928 -1.56 -4.39 35.14
N ASN A 929 -2.34 -5.38 35.60
CA ASN A 929 -3.23 -5.23 36.74
C ASN A 929 -2.51 -5.13 38.09
N LEU A 930 -1.22 -5.37 38.20
CA LEU A 930 -0.49 -5.05 39.44
C LEU A 930 -0.01 -3.60 39.46
N HIS A 931 0.33 -3.06 38.28
CA HIS A 931 1.01 -1.77 38.15
C HIS A 931 0.11 -0.62 37.69
N SER A 932 -1.01 -0.91 37.02
CA SER A 932 -1.92 0.11 36.51
C SER A 932 -2.76 0.75 37.63
N PRO A 933 -2.92 2.09 37.67
CA PRO A 933 -3.80 2.77 38.63
C PRO A 933 -5.29 2.45 38.50
N ARG A 934 -5.70 1.81 37.39
CA ARG A 934 -7.07 1.36 37.14
C ARG A 934 -7.02 -0.11 36.70
N PRO A 935 -8.02 -0.94 37.02
CA PRO A 935 -8.09 -2.28 36.49
C PRO A 935 -8.02 -2.25 34.96
N THR A 936 -7.08 -2.99 34.41
CA THR A 936 -6.90 -3.20 32.97
C THR A 936 -7.52 -4.55 32.61
N GLY A 937 -8.10 -4.71 31.43
CA GLY A 937 -8.72 -5.99 31.08
C GLY A 937 -9.09 -6.10 29.61
N GLY A 938 -9.23 -7.35 29.17
CA GLY A 938 -9.64 -7.75 27.82
C GLY A 938 -8.59 -7.55 26.73
N SER A 939 -8.81 -8.23 25.62
CA SER A 939 -8.23 -7.90 24.32
C SER A 939 -8.87 -6.66 23.72
N ASN A 940 -8.20 -6.08 22.73
CA ASN A 940 -8.80 -5.11 21.81
C ASN A 940 -8.83 -5.60 20.36
N GLU A 941 -8.22 -6.75 20.09
CA GLU A 941 -8.22 -7.43 18.81
C GLU A 941 -8.60 -8.90 19.00
N LEU A 942 -9.40 -9.43 18.07
CA LEU A 942 -9.67 -10.86 17.91
C LEU A 942 -9.09 -11.31 16.57
N TRP A 943 -8.20 -12.29 16.61
CA TRP A 943 -7.55 -12.85 15.42
C TRP A 943 -8.11 -14.24 15.19
N VAL A 944 -8.62 -14.49 13.99
CA VAL A 944 -9.42 -15.66 13.68
C VAL A 944 -8.90 -16.33 12.42
N ASN A 945 -8.80 -17.65 12.47
CA ASN A 945 -8.71 -18.52 11.31
C ASN A 945 -10.12 -19.10 11.03
N PRO A 946 -10.85 -18.54 10.04
CA PRO A 946 -12.21 -18.98 9.71
C PRO A 946 -12.29 -20.38 9.07
N GLY A 947 -11.16 -20.96 8.64
CA GLY A 947 -11.13 -22.24 7.91
C GLY A 947 -11.72 -22.15 6.50
N ALA A 948 -11.96 -23.29 5.84
CA ALA A 948 -12.48 -23.35 4.47
C ALA A 948 -13.98 -23.00 4.33
N SER A 949 -14.71 -22.94 5.45
CA SER A 949 -16.16 -22.72 5.51
C SER A 949 -16.57 -21.36 6.07
N GLY A 950 -15.63 -20.58 6.65
CA GLY A 950 -15.95 -19.28 7.20
C GLY A 950 -15.96 -18.23 6.09
N GLY A 951 -17.14 -17.65 5.84
CA GLY A 951 -17.35 -16.60 4.85
C GLY A 951 -16.65 -15.28 5.20
N ASP A 952 -17.24 -14.16 4.78
CA ASP A 952 -16.81 -12.76 4.97
C ASP A 952 -16.66 -12.29 6.44
N GLY A 953 -16.76 -13.19 7.42
CA GLY A 953 -16.68 -12.87 8.85
C GLY A 953 -17.93 -12.17 9.41
N SER A 954 -18.96 -11.94 8.59
CA SER A 954 -20.22 -11.29 8.99
C SER A 954 -20.90 -12.00 10.17
N ALA A 955 -21.02 -13.32 10.11
CA ALA A 955 -21.60 -14.13 11.19
C ALA A 955 -20.85 -14.00 12.52
N ILE A 956 -19.52 -13.80 12.48
CA ILE A 956 -18.71 -13.58 13.69
C ILE A 956 -18.97 -12.18 14.23
N VAL A 957 -19.02 -11.17 13.36
CA VAL A 957 -19.35 -9.78 13.74
C VAL A 957 -20.76 -9.70 14.35
N ASP A 958 -21.75 -10.34 13.73
CA ASP A 958 -23.13 -10.38 14.23
C ASP A 958 -23.21 -11.09 15.59
N SER A 959 -22.47 -12.18 15.78
CA SER A 959 -22.37 -12.86 17.08
C SER A 959 -21.74 -11.95 18.14
N LEU A 960 -20.71 -11.19 17.80
CA LEU A 960 -20.06 -10.24 18.72
C LEU A 960 -21.00 -9.08 19.11
N ASP A 961 -21.68 -8.48 18.13
CA ASP A 961 -22.57 -7.35 18.34
C ASP A 961 -23.81 -7.77 19.16
N ASN A 962 -24.41 -8.93 18.86
CA ASN A 962 -25.52 -9.52 19.65
C ASN A 962 -25.13 -9.77 21.11
N ASN A 963 -23.85 -10.07 21.37
CA ASN A 963 -23.31 -10.31 22.70
C ASN A 963 -22.76 -9.03 23.38
N GLY A 964 -22.99 -7.85 22.79
CA GLY A 964 -22.63 -6.56 23.38
C GLY A 964 -21.17 -6.13 23.18
N VAL A 965 -20.41 -6.81 22.31
CA VAL A 965 -19.05 -6.42 21.92
C VAL A 965 -19.12 -5.56 20.66
N ARG A 966 -18.97 -4.24 20.82
CA ARG A 966 -18.97 -3.32 19.67
C ARG A 966 -17.71 -3.47 18.85
N THR A 967 -17.87 -3.95 17.62
CA THR A 967 -16.80 -3.98 16.61
C THR A 967 -16.46 -2.55 16.15
N ARG A 968 -15.18 -2.29 15.89
CA ARG A 968 -14.68 -1.00 15.39
C ARG A 968 -14.20 -1.10 13.96
N LYS A 969 -13.46 -2.17 13.65
CA LYS A 969 -12.90 -2.42 12.33
C LYS A 969 -12.79 -3.92 12.09
N THR A 970 -13.16 -4.35 10.89
CA THR A 970 -13.01 -5.74 10.45
C THR A 970 -12.06 -5.76 9.26
N LEU A 971 -11.09 -6.67 9.30
CA LEU A 971 -10.08 -6.84 8.27
C LEU A 971 -10.08 -8.30 7.84
N VAL A 972 -10.51 -8.55 6.61
CA VAL A 972 -10.57 -9.88 6.00
C VAL A 972 -9.39 -10.04 5.06
N ALA A 973 -8.55 -11.04 5.31
CA ALA A 973 -7.34 -11.25 4.53
C ALA A 973 -7.62 -11.53 3.05
N SER A 974 -8.67 -12.31 2.74
CA SER A 974 -9.07 -12.59 1.35
C SER A 974 -9.41 -11.32 0.60
N ASP A 975 -10.21 -10.43 1.21
CA ASP A 975 -10.66 -9.20 0.57
C ASP A 975 -9.50 -8.21 0.40
N MET A 976 -8.61 -8.13 1.41
CA MET A 976 -7.38 -7.34 1.30
C MET A 976 -6.46 -7.85 0.20
N VAL A 977 -6.32 -9.17 0.05
CA VAL A 977 -5.54 -9.80 -1.02
C VAL A 977 -6.19 -9.52 -2.37
N LEU A 978 -7.49 -9.73 -2.53
CA LEU A 978 -8.21 -9.43 -3.77
C LEU A 978 -8.05 -7.96 -4.16
N ASN A 979 -8.25 -7.03 -3.23
CA ASN A 979 -8.10 -5.59 -3.48
C ASN A 979 -6.64 -5.15 -3.74
N SER A 980 -5.64 -5.95 -3.35
CA SER A 980 -4.20 -5.62 -3.55
C SER A 980 -3.60 -6.32 -4.77
N VAL A 981 -4.03 -7.56 -5.06
CA VAL A 981 -3.52 -8.40 -6.15
C VAL A 981 -4.29 -8.14 -7.43
N ASP A 982 -5.63 -8.02 -7.39
CA ASP A 982 -6.45 -7.74 -8.57
C ASP A 982 -6.48 -6.25 -8.93
N GLN A 983 -5.50 -5.45 -8.46
CA GLN A 983 -5.31 -4.10 -8.96
C GLN A 983 -4.97 -4.19 -10.45
N PRO A 984 -5.92 -3.91 -11.36
CA PRO A 984 -5.73 -4.17 -12.78
C PRO A 984 -4.59 -3.30 -13.30
N LEU A 985 -4.40 -2.14 -12.67
CA LEU A 985 -3.36 -1.19 -13.00
C LEU A 985 -1.94 -1.75 -12.91
N VAL A 986 -1.63 -2.46 -11.83
CA VAL A 986 -0.28 -2.96 -11.59
C VAL A 986 -0.05 -4.21 -12.45
N ASN A 987 -0.95 -5.19 -12.41
CA ASN A 987 -0.75 -6.44 -13.13
C ASN A 987 -0.90 -6.29 -14.66
N ALA A 988 -1.91 -5.57 -15.14
CA ALA A 988 -2.10 -5.34 -16.57
C ALA A 988 -1.09 -4.34 -17.14
N GLY A 989 -0.67 -3.35 -16.34
CA GLY A 989 0.34 -2.36 -16.70
C GLY A 989 1.70 -3.00 -17.02
N TRP A 990 2.26 -3.78 -16.10
CA TRP A 990 3.58 -4.39 -16.32
C TRP A 990 3.56 -5.52 -17.33
N GLY A 991 2.52 -6.38 -17.27
CA GLY A 991 2.38 -7.53 -18.15
C GLY A 991 2.34 -7.13 -19.63
N ALA A 992 1.52 -6.13 -19.97
CA ALA A 992 1.39 -5.64 -21.34
C ALA A 992 2.70 -5.07 -21.88
N LEU A 993 3.38 -4.25 -21.08
CA LEU A 993 4.67 -3.67 -21.46
C LEU A 993 5.72 -4.76 -21.67
N LEU A 994 5.91 -5.66 -20.70
CA LEU A 994 6.90 -6.74 -20.77
C LEU A 994 6.68 -7.64 -21.99
N VAL A 995 5.42 -7.96 -22.31
CA VAL A 995 5.06 -8.71 -23.52
C VAL A 995 5.39 -7.92 -24.79
N LEU A 996 5.09 -6.62 -24.85
CA LEU A 996 5.48 -5.75 -25.97
C LEU A 996 7.01 -5.77 -26.18
N MET A 997 7.75 -5.55 -25.08
CA MET A 997 9.21 -5.52 -25.10
C MET A 997 9.80 -6.87 -25.53
N PHE A 998 9.28 -7.97 -24.99
CA PHE A 998 9.69 -9.32 -25.35
C PHE A 998 9.42 -9.62 -26.82
N LEU A 999 8.21 -9.34 -27.33
CA LEU A 999 7.87 -9.56 -28.73
C LEU A 999 8.77 -8.75 -29.67
N ALA A 1000 9.05 -7.50 -29.33
CA ALA A 1000 9.95 -6.65 -30.10
C ALA A 1000 11.39 -7.21 -30.12
N LEU A 1001 11.89 -7.71 -29.00
CA LEU A 1001 13.22 -8.36 -28.94
C LEU A 1001 13.26 -9.67 -29.70
N VAL A 1002 12.18 -10.46 -29.66
CA VAL A 1002 12.06 -11.69 -30.44
C VAL A 1002 12.06 -11.38 -31.94
N LEU A 1003 11.32 -10.36 -32.37
CA LEU A 1003 11.32 -9.89 -33.77
C LEU A 1003 12.70 -9.36 -34.19
N ALA A 1004 13.35 -8.57 -33.33
CA ALA A 1004 14.72 -8.10 -33.55
C ALA A 1004 15.71 -9.27 -33.66
N SER A 1005 15.61 -10.25 -32.77
CA SER A 1005 16.42 -11.46 -32.80
C SER A 1005 16.18 -12.28 -34.07
N ALA A 1006 14.92 -12.42 -34.50
CA ALA A 1006 14.55 -13.09 -35.73
C ALA A 1006 15.19 -12.42 -36.95
N LEU A 1007 15.07 -11.08 -37.05
CA LEU A 1007 15.67 -10.29 -38.13
C LEU A 1007 17.19 -10.41 -38.14
N GLY A 1008 17.83 -10.33 -36.96
CA GLY A 1008 19.27 -10.48 -36.80
C GLY A 1008 19.78 -11.86 -37.23
N VAL A 1009 19.10 -12.93 -36.78
CA VAL A 1009 19.44 -14.32 -37.16
C VAL A 1009 19.19 -14.54 -38.65
N MET A 1010 18.08 -14.08 -39.22
CA MET A 1010 17.82 -14.18 -40.66
C MET A 1010 18.90 -13.48 -41.49
N LEU A 1011 19.27 -12.25 -41.13
CA LEU A 1011 20.29 -11.48 -41.82
C LEU A 1011 21.66 -12.15 -41.73
N PHE A 1012 22.03 -12.66 -40.55
CA PHE A 1012 23.25 -13.44 -40.37
C PHE A 1012 23.26 -14.69 -41.23
N SER A 1013 22.23 -15.52 -41.12
CA SER A 1013 22.14 -16.77 -41.86
C SER A 1013 22.21 -16.52 -43.36
N PHE A 1014 21.61 -15.44 -43.86
CA PHE A 1014 21.74 -15.04 -45.26
C PHE A 1014 23.19 -14.68 -45.63
N ILE A 1015 23.84 -13.80 -44.86
CA ILE A 1015 25.21 -13.33 -45.15
C ILE A 1015 26.20 -14.49 -45.05
N ASP A 1016 26.11 -15.31 -44.00
CA ASP A 1016 26.96 -16.49 -43.79
C ASP A 1016 26.81 -17.48 -44.95
N THR A 1017 25.57 -17.79 -45.34
CA THR A 1017 25.30 -18.70 -46.46
C THR A 1017 25.87 -18.15 -47.77
N LYS A 1018 25.75 -16.84 -48.01
CA LYS A 1018 26.27 -16.18 -49.21
C LYS A 1018 27.79 -16.17 -49.28
N GLU A 1019 28.47 -15.86 -48.16
CA GLU A 1019 29.94 -15.88 -48.08
C GLU A 1019 30.49 -17.30 -48.28
N ARG A 1020 29.74 -18.32 -47.86
CA ARG A 1020 30.17 -19.73 -47.89
C ARG A 1020 29.69 -20.52 -49.12
N GLN A 1021 29.04 -19.87 -50.09
CA GLN A 1021 28.56 -20.55 -51.31
C GLN A 1021 29.66 -21.30 -52.06
N THR A 1022 30.87 -20.74 -52.13
CA THR A 1022 32.02 -21.35 -52.79
C THR A 1022 32.54 -22.56 -52.01
N GLU A 1023 32.61 -22.47 -50.68
CA GLU A 1023 32.95 -23.60 -49.81
C GLU A 1023 31.94 -24.74 -49.94
N PHE A 1024 30.65 -24.42 -49.96
CA PHE A 1024 29.58 -25.41 -50.14
C PHE A 1024 29.60 -26.05 -51.53
N ALA A 1025 29.95 -25.29 -52.57
CA ALA A 1025 30.14 -25.85 -53.91
C ALA A 1025 31.32 -26.84 -53.93
N LEU A 1026 32.45 -26.51 -53.29
CA LEU A 1026 33.62 -27.39 -53.18
C LEU A 1026 33.35 -28.64 -52.34
N LEU A 1027 32.68 -28.51 -51.19
CA LEU A 1027 32.30 -29.66 -50.37
C LEU A 1027 31.35 -30.59 -51.14
N ARG A 1028 30.45 -30.01 -51.94
CA ARG A 1028 29.55 -30.78 -52.78
C ARG A 1028 30.27 -31.53 -53.91
N THR A 1029 31.32 -30.94 -54.50
CA THR A 1029 32.15 -31.64 -55.50
C THR A 1029 33.01 -32.74 -54.88
N LEU A 1030 33.37 -32.60 -53.61
CA LEU A 1030 34.09 -33.62 -52.82
C LEU A 1030 33.20 -34.76 -52.28
N GLY A 1031 31.90 -34.79 -52.63
CA GLY A 1031 30.99 -35.89 -52.31
C GLY A 1031 30.08 -35.68 -51.09
N THR A 1032 30.06 -34.49 -50.50
CA THR A 1032 29.22 -34.19 -49.33
C THR A 1032 27.73 -34.14 -49.73
N SER A 1033 26.86 -34.82 -48.98
CA SER A 1033 25.43 -34.87 -49.30
C SER A 1033 24.72 -33.53 -49.04
N ARG A 1034 23.58 -33.28 -49.72
CA ARG A 1034 22.75 -32.09 -49.47
C ARG A 1034 22.31 -31.98 -48.00
N ILE A 1035 22.07 -33.12 -47.34
CA ILE A 1035 21.65 -33.18 -45.94
C ILE A 1035 22.83 -32.80 -45.02
N GLN A 1036 24.04 -33.25 -45.31
CA GLN A 1036 25.25 -32.90 -44.53
C GLN A 1036 25.63 -31.42 -44.67
N LEU A 1037 25.45 -30.85 -45.87
CA LEU A 1037 25.63 -29.40 -46.11
C LEU A 1037 24.61 -28.57 -45.34
N ASN A 1038 23.31 -28.90 -45.45
CA ASN A 1038 22.26 -28.20 -44.71
C ASN A 1038 22.42 -28.37 -43.18
N GLY A 1039 22.88 -29.54 -42.74
CA GLY A 1039 23.17 -29.82 -41.32
C GLY A 1039 24.25 -28.90 -40.75
N THR A 1040 25.26 -28.54 -41.54
CA THR A 1040 26.32 -27.61 -41.11
C THR A 1040 25.78 -26.18 -40.89
N VAL A 1041 24.82 -25.76 -41.72
CA VAL A 1041 24.22 -24.41 -41.67
C VAL A 1041 23.18 -24.31 -40.55
N TRP A 1042 22.33 -25.32 -40.36
CA TRP A 1042 21.36 -25.29 -39.25
C TRP A 1042 22.01 -25.51 -37.89
N PHE A 1043 23.10 -26.26 -37.81
CA PHE A 1043 23.80 -26.46 -36.55
C PHE A 1043 24.37 -25.16 -35.98
N SER A 1044 24.86 -24.24 -36.81
CA SER A 1044 25.35 -22.94 -36.32
C SER A 1044 24.23 -22.10 -35.71
N VAL A 1045 23.05 -22.08 -36.34
CA VAL A 1045 21.86 -21.39 -35.80
C VAL A 1045 21.36 -22.08 -34.53
N PHE A 1046 21.36 -23.41 -34.49
CA PHE A 1046 21.00 -24.19 -33.30
C PHE A 1046 21.94 -23.90 -32.13
N LEU A 1047 23.25 -23.90 -32.36
CA LEU A 1047 24.25 -23.56 -31.34
C LEU A 1047 24.04 -22.14 -30.80
N VAL A 1048 23.80 -21.18 -31.69
CA VAL A 1048 23.52 -19.79 -31.31
C VAL A 1048 22.23 -19.69 -30.47
N ALA A 1049 21.17 -20.41 -30.85
CA ALA A 1049 19.92 -20.48 -30.11
C ALA A 1049 20.10 -21.08 -28.71
N VAL A 1050 20.72 -22.26 -28.61
CA VAL A 1050 20.93 -22.95 -27.33
C VAL A 1050 21.81 -22.12 -26.40
N CYS A 1051 22.96 -21.64 -26.87
CA CYS A 1051 23.84 -20.79 -26.06
C CYS A 1051 23.14 -19.49 -25.64
N GLY A 1052 22.40 -18.84 -26.55
CA GLY A 1052 21.66 -17.62 -26.27
C GLY A 1052 20.61 -17.82 -25.18
N VAL A 1053 19.77 -18.86 -25.30
CA VAL A 1053 18.72 -19.17 -24.32
C VAL A 1053 19.30 -19.54 -22.96
N SER A 1054 20.33 -20.41 -22.93
CA SER A 1054 20.94 -20.85 -21.67
C SER A 1054 21.64 -19.70 -20.95
N LEU A 1055 22.47 -18.91 -21.66
CA LEU A 1055 23.15 -17.76 -21.07
C LEU A 1055 22.16 -16.67 -20.67
N GLY A 1056 21.09 -16.47 -21.44
CA GLY A 1056 20.11 -15.43 -21.14
C GLY A 1056 19.19 -15.79 -19.98
N THR A 1057 18.87 -17.08 -19.79
CA THR A 1057 18.19 -17.54 -18.57
C THR A 1057 19.05 -17.29 -17.34
N LEU A 1058 20.35 -17.61 -17.42
CA LEU A 1058 21.31 -17.33 -16.35
C LEU A 1058 21.45 -15.82 -16.07
N ALA A 1059 21.64 -15.02 -17.12
CA ALA A 1059 21.76 -13.57 -17.00
C ALA A 1059 20.47 -12.94 -16.45
N GLY A 1060 19.30 -13.38 -16.92
CA GLY A 1060 17.99 -12.95 -16.44
C GLY A 1060 17.79 -13.25 -14.96
N TYR A 1061 18.18 -14.45 -14.50
CA TYR A 1061 18.15 -14.81 -13.08
C TYR A 1061 19.07 -13.92 -12.23
N LEU A 1062 20.33 -13.74 -12.65
CA LEU A 1062 21.30 -12.91 -11.93
C LEU A 1062 20.84 -11.45 -11.84
N ILE A 1063 20.34 -10.89 -12.94
CA ILE A 1063 19.81 -9.53 -12.99
C ILE A 1063 18.54 -9.44 -12.15
N GLY A 1064 17.63 -10.42 -12.23
CA GLY A 1064 16.39 -10.46 -11.46
C GLY A 1064 16.64 -10.41 -9.95
N VAL A 1065 17.49 -11.31 -9.43
CA VAL A 1065 17.89 -11.31 -8.00
C VAL A 1065 18.52 -9.96 -7.60
N SER A 1066 19.33 -9.39 -8.49
CA SER A 1066 20.05 -8.14 -8.23
C SER A 1066 19.15 -6.90 -8.24
N LEU A 1067 18.06 -6.91 -9.03
CA LEU A 1067 17.12 -5.80 -9.12
C LEU A 1067 16.10 -5.78 -7.98
N LEU A 1068 15.78 -6.94 -7.36
CA LEU A 1068 14.78 -7.03 -6.31
C LEU A 1068 14.99 -6.02 -5.16
N PRO A 1069 16.18 -5.93 -4.53
CA PRO A 1069 16.38 -4.99 -3.42
C PRO A 1069 16.18 -3.52 -3.81
N LEU A 1070 16.39 -3.20 -5.10
CA LEU A 1070 16.22 -1.84 -5.61
C LEU A 1070 14.75 -1.49 -5.85
N MET A 1071 13.89 -2.50 -5.93
CA MET A 1071 12.45 -2.38 -6.03
C MET A 1071 11.75 -2.48 -4.66
N GLU A 1072 12.47 -2.89 -3.61
CA GLU A 1072 11.98 -2.94 -2.23
C GLU A 1072 11.85 -1.55 -1.58
N VAL A 1073 11.81 -0.44 -2.34
CA VAL A 1073 11.69 0.91 -1.79
C VAL A 1073 10.31 1.46 -2.08
N ALA A 1074 9.54 1.69 -1.03
CA ALA A 1074 8.21 2.30 -1.07
C ALA A 1074 8.28 3.84 -1.01
N GLU A 1075 7.09 4.43 -1.16
CA GLU A 1075 6.71 5.85 -1.22
C GLU A 1075 7.53 6.86 -0.40
N GLU A 1076 7.88 6.54 0.85
CA GLU A 1076 8.57 7.46 1.75
C GLU A 1076 10.11 7.26 1.79
N GLY A 1077 10.63 6.35 0.96
CA GLY A 1077 11.97 5.78 1.14
C GLY A 1077 12.01 4.67 2.19
N ALA A 1078 10.86 4.27 2.74
CA ALA A 1078 10.70 3.11 3.61
C ALA A 1078 10.76 1.82 2.78
N LYS A 1079 11.29 0.73 3.36
CA LYS A 1079 11.39 -0.55 2.64
C LYS A 1079 10.01 -1.20 2.51
N VAL A 1080 9.77 -1.91 1.41
CA VAL A 1080 8.58 -2.75 1.23
C VAL A 1080 8.57 -3.83 2.30
N THR A 1081 7.49 -3.90 3.08
CA THR A 1081 7.34 -4.84 4.19
C THR A 1081 6.17 -5.79 3.97
N PRO A 1082 6.38 -7.12 4.04
CA PRO A 1082 7.67 -7.80 4.20
C PRO A 1082 8.53 -7.75 2.93
N ARG A 1083 9.82 -8.09 3.06
CA ARG A 1083 10.77 -8.10 1.94
C ARG A 1083 10.31 -9.01 0.79
N MET A 1084 10.65 -8.63 -0.44
CA MET A 1084 10.26 -9.34 -1.63
C MET A 1084 11.05 -10.66 -1.76
N VAL A 1085 10.41 -11.69 -2.27
CA VAL A 1085 11.05 -12.98 -2.58
C VAL A 1085 10.93 -13.23 -4.06
N LEU A 1086 12.04 -13.56 -4.72
CA LEU A 1086 12.01 -13.91 -6.13
C LEU A 1086 11.09 -15.12 -6.34
N GLU A 1087 10.01 -14.91 -7.08
CA GLU A 1087 9.18 -15.96 -7.62
C GLU A 1087 9.36 -16.02 -9.14
N THR A 1088 9.16 -17.20 -9.73
CA THR A 1088 9.24 -17.37 -11.18
C THR A 1088 8.08 -18.22 -11.64
N ASN A 1089 7.27 -17.64 -12.52
CA ASN A 1089 6.19 -18.38 -13.18
C ASN A 1089 6.75 -19.21 -14.33
N TRP A 1090 6.91 -20.52 -14.08
CA TRP A 1090 7.43 -21.48 -15.06
C TRP A 1090 6.51 -21.64 -16.29
N VAL A 1091 5.21 -21.40 -16.15
CA VAL A 1091 4.25 -21.46 -17.28
C VAL A 1091 4.51 -20.32 -18.24
N THR A 1092 4.54 -19.08 -17.75
CA THR A 1092 4.84 -17.89 -18.56
C THR A 1092 6.21 -18.00 -19.21
N LEU A 1093 7.21 -18.47 -18.47
CA LEU A 1093 8.56 -18.67 -18.99
C LEU A 1093 8.61 -19.74 -20.10
N SER A 1094 7.83 -20.83 -19.94
CA SER A 1094 7.72 -21.87 -20.97
C SER A 1094 7.10 -21.34 -22.27
N VAL A 1095 6.10 -20.46 -22.17
CA VAL A 1095 5.53 -19.77 -23.35
C VAL A 1095 6.59 -18.94 -24.06
N SER A 1096 7.41 -18.17 -23.33
CA SER A 1096 8.52 -17.41 -23.92
C SER A 1096 9.53 -18.32 -24.65
N TYR A 1097 9.87 -19.47 -24.06
CA TYR A 1097 10.75 -20.45 -24.73
C TYR A 1097 10.12 -21.08 -25.96
N ILE A 1098 8.82 -21.38 -25.93
CA ILE A 1098 8.09 -21.90 -27.09
C ILE A 1098 8.07 -20.87 -28.23
N ILE A 1099 7.81 -19.59 -27.93
CA ILE A 1099 7.83 -18.52 -28.93
C ILE A 1099 9.22 -18.40 -29.57
N LEU A 1100 10.28 -18.37 -28.76
CA LEU A 1100 11.64 -18.28 -29.27
C LEU A 1100 12.03 -19.55 -30.06
N GLY A 1101 11.59 -20.72 -29.61
CA GLY A 1101 11.73 -22.00 -30.30
C GLY A 1101 11.03 -22.01 -31.66
N ALA A 1102 9.81 -21.46 -31.73
CA ALA A 1102 9.04 -21.35 -32.97
C ALA A 1102 9.69 -20.38 -33.96
N VAL A 1103 10.20 -19.24 -33.48
CA VAL A 1103 10.90 -18.24 -34.31
C VAL A 1103 12.24 -18.79 -34.81
N THR A 1104 13.00 -19.47 -33.95
CA THR A 1104 14.23 -20.15 -34.37
C THR A 1104 13.92 -21.25 -35.37
N LEU A 1105 12.88 -22.07 -35.17
CA LEU A 1105 12.44 -23.05 -36.16
C LEU A 1105 12.00 -22.42 -37.50
N ALA A 1106 11.29 -21.30 -37.47
CA ALA A 1106 10.84 -20.60 -38.68
C ALA A 1106 12.00 -20.01 -39.48
N THR A 1107 12.98 -19.39 -38.82
CA THR A 1107 14.20 -18.87 -39.47
C THR A 1107 15.02 -19.99 -40.10
N VAL A 1108 15.12 -21.09 -39.38
CA VAL A 1108 15.72 -22.36 -39.78
C VAL A 1108 15.01 -22.90 -41.04
N LEU A 1109 13.69 -23.11 -41.02
CA LEU A 1109 12.88 -23.55 -42.19
C LEU A 1109 13.03 -22.63 -43.40
N TRP A 1110 12.98 -21.31 -43.19
CA TRP A 1110 13.19 -20.31 -44.23
C TRP A 1110 14.58 -20.46 -44.88
N LEU A 1111 15.62 -20.72 -44.07
CA LEU A 1111 16.98 -20.90 -44.55
C LEU A 1111 17.15 -22.19 -45.38
N VAL A 1112 16.51 -23.30 -44.99
CA VAL A 1112 16.50 -24.53 -45.82
C VAL A 1112 15.80 -24.30 -47.15
N TRP A 1113 14.67 -23.60 -47.13
CA TRP A 1113 13.97 -23.24 -48.37
C TRP A 1113 14.84 -22.35 -49.27
N PHE A 1114 15.52 -21.38 -48.68
CA PHE A 1114 16.40 -20.45 -49.40
C PHE A 1114 17.62 -21.14 -50.01
N THR A 1115 18.33 -21.95 -49.22
CA THR A 1115 19.49 -22.73 -49.69
C THR A 1115 19.11 -23.73 -50.78
N ALA A 1116 17.93 -24.35 -50.70
CA ALA A 1116 17.44 -25.27 -51.71
C ALA A 1116 17.20 -24.59 -53.08
N LYS A 1117 16.88 -23.30 -53.10
CA LYS A 1117 16.67 -22.50 -54.32
C LYS A 1117 17.96 -21.98 -54.96
N MET A 1118 19.11 -22.11 -54.29
CA MET A 1118 20.38 -21.65 -54.86
C MET A 1118 20.88 -22.64 -55.92
N GLU A 1119 20.96 -22.18 -57.17
CA GLU A 1119 21.59 -22.94 -58.26
C GLU A 1119 23.12 -22.95 -58.11
N ILE A 1120 23.62 -23.92 -57.33
CA ILE A 1120 25.06 -24.13 -57.07
C ILE A 1120 25.87 -24.30 -58.37
N HIS A 1121 25.21 -24.69 -59.47
CA HIS A 1121 25.80 -24.89 -60.80
C HIS A 1121 26.31 -23.60 -61.45
N GLN A 1122 25.74 -22.42 -61.11
CA GLN A 1122 26.14 -21.14 -61.70
C GLN A 1122 27.43 -20.59 -61.08
N VAL A 1123 27.73 -20.91 -59.82
CA VAL A 1123 28.90 -20.39 -59.08
C VAL A 1123 30.22 -20.97 -59.60
N LEU A 1124 30.21 -22.22 -60.09
CA LEU A 1124 31.38 -22.86 -60.69
C LEU A 1124 31.80 -22.24 -62.03
N ARG A 1125 30.88 -21.55 -62.75
CA ARG A 1125 31.17 -20.87 -64.03
C ARG A 1125 31.68 -19.44 -63.89
N ILE A 1126 31.57 -18.82 -62.71
CA ILE A 1126 32.02 -17.43 -62.47
C ILE A 1126 33.55 -17.35 -62.34
N GLY A 1127 34.23 -18.47 -62.09
CA GLY A 1127 35.70 -18.55 -62.06
C GLY A 1127 36.38 -18.54 -63.45
N GLU A 1128 35.62 -18.61 -64.54
CA GLU A 1128 36.13 -18.66 -65.92
C GLU A 1128 35.99 -17.32 -66.68
N GLY A 1129 35.61 -16.22 -66.00
CA GLY A 1129 35.35 -14.89 -66.62
C GLY A 1129 36.32 -13.80 -66.22
#